data_AF-U2J498-F1
#
_entry.id   AF-U2J498-F1
#
_cell.length_a   1.000
_cell.length_b   1.000
_cell.length_c   1.000
_cell.angle_alpha   90.00
_cell.angle_beta   90.00
_cell.angle_gamma   90.00
#
_symmetry.space_group_name_H-M   'P 1'
#
loop_
_entity.id
_entity.type
_entity.pdbx_description
1 polymer ?
#
loop_
_entity_poly.entity_id
_entity_poly.type
_entity_poly.pdbx_seq_one_letter_code
_entity_poly.pdbx_strand_id
1 'polypeptide(L)'
;PRLISAVRLPNNLFSENAGTEVGSDLIVLQKQSNKKSLTEEEKRFIKSEKRPSGVLFNTYLRSMSQIVHTEWKQDTDPYGKPAILFHHEGGAEGIATDMGKILLADLAKRLDMALYQRHISIQEQPKVAASPKVKQEEPTLTPAASTEEQPHQKVVQPREEQPVEQARSSVTPQVQLLDLFGNVIPEEKPKRKAATKQKPVASPPPFSEVSQSDETAHGLEDTNELWWQQDKEKGMQQRSYEGVWHEHLKEGSLLASDFQVGMLVRDMEDNRMFQPIDLPSQERQKMLLYIDLRDAYHALYDYEAERKVANESLRQNLNELYDRFVRQYGHLNDRKNHEQILMDAGGREILFLERKVDKETLKADIFHQPVSFSLHEVTEVGNAQEALSASLNKFGAVDTEYMLSLLPESSEEEMLSELHGRIYYNPLEGEYEIAEKFISGNVVAASERIEQYLLEHPEDTRAQASLQALKDAIPEPIPFVDLDFNFGERWIPVNLYSDYASHLFDTEVTVRYNSSADEYSVEARMHNANIWDRFCVRGQHRRYDGIALMKHALLNTTPDITKKIMVGDKEVKVRDTEAIQMANAKIDEIRNGFTDWLNEQSDEFKERLEKLYNNTFNCFVRPQYDGSHQTFPDLNLKGLGIESLYGSQKDAVWMLKLNGGGICDHQVGAGKTLIMCTAAYEMKRLGLANK
;
A
#
# COMPACT_ATOMS: atom_id res chain seq x y z
N PRO A 1 -0.23 13.48 1.39
CA PRO A 1 -1.72 13.49 1.35
C PRO A 1 -2.27 14.21 2.58
N ARG A 2 -3.48 14.75 2.49
CA ARG A 2 -4.22 15.39 3.59
C ARG A 2 -5.27 14.42 4.13
N LEU A 3 -5.29 14.18 5.44
CA LEU A 3 -6.33 13.37 6.08
C LEU A 3 -7.66 14.12 6.08
N ILE A 4 -8.70 13.52 5.48
CA ILE A 4 -10.04 14.07 5.43
C ILE A 4 -10.93 13.42 6.48
N SER A 5 -10.92 12.09 6.59
CA SER A 5 -11.65 11.36 7.63
C SER A 5 -10.99 10.01 7.90
N ALA A 6 -11.08 9.53 9.13
CA ALA A 6 -10.72 8.17 9.51
C ALA A 6 -11.78 7.65 10.49
N VAL A 7 -12.65 6.77 10.02
CA VAL A 7 -13.81 6.28 10.77
C VAL A 7 -13.61 4.80 11.08
N ARG A 8 -13.78 4.42 12.34
CA ARG A 8 -13.83 3.00 12.74
C ARG A 8 -15.25 2.48 12.64
N LEU A 9 -15.42 1.38 11.92
CA LEU A 9 -16.68 0.68 11.74
C LEU A 9 -16.84 -0.40 12.82
N PRO A 10 -18.09 -0.76 13.18
CA PRO A 10 -18.35 -1.75 14.21
C PRO A 10 -17.94 -3.14 13.73
N ASN A 11 -17.63 -4.02 14.67
CA ASN A 11 -17.19 -5.39 14.41
C ASN A 11 -18.27 -6.22 13.70
N ASN A 12 -19.55 -5.89 13.89
CA ASN A 12 -20.68 -6.61 13.28
C ASN A 12 -21.04 -6.14 11.86
N LEU A 13 -20.21 -5.31 11.21
CA LEU A 13 -20.47 -4.81 9.86
C LEU A 13 -20.68 -5.94 8.84
N PHE A 14 -19.92 -7.03 8.96
CA PHE A 14 -19.94 -8.14 8.00
C PHE A 14 -20.68 -9.38 8.52
N SER A 15 -21.37 -9.29 9.66
CA SER A 15 -22.05 -10.43 10.26
C SER A 15 -23.21 -10.95 9.40
N GLU A 16 -23.98 -10.06 8.77
CA GLU A 16 -25.15 -10.43 7.96
C GLU A 16 -24.78 -11.03 6.58
N ASN A 17 -23.68 -10.55 5.97
CA ASN A 17 -23.30 -10.95 4.60
C ASN A 17 -22.19 -12.01 4.55
N ALA A 18 -21.26 -12.01 5.52
CA ALA A 18 -20.08 -12.87 5.50
C ALA A 18 -19.93 -13.74 6.77
N GLY A 19 -20.77 -13.55 7.79
CA GLY A 19 -20.71 -14.31 9.04
C GLY A 19 -19.46 -14.05 9.88
N THR A 20 -18.76 -12.93 9.65
CA THR A 20 -17.49 -12.60 10.31
C THR A 20 -17.59 -11.32 11.12
N GLU A 21 -17.11 -11.35 12.37
CA GLU A 21 -17.07 -10.18 13.27
C GLU A 21 -15.66 -9.59 13.37
N VAL A 22 -15.31 -8.69 12.43
CA VAL A 22 -13.97 -8.10 12.34
C VAL A 22 -14.09 -6.57 12.31
N GLY A 23 -13.31 -5.90 13.17
CA GLY A 23 -13.23 -4.44 13.17
C GLY A 23 -12.58 -3.93 11.88
N SER A 24 -13.18 -2.92 11.26
CA SER A 24 -12.73 -2.33 9.99
C SER A 24 -12.64 -0.82 10.10
N ASP A 25 -11.75 -0.21 9.32
CA ASP A 25 -11.53 1.24 9.33
C ASP A 25 -11.70 1.80 7.90
N LEU A 26 -12.41 2.92 7.77
CA LEU A 26 -12.54 3.69 6.52
C LEU A 26 -11.67 4.94 6.62
N ILE A 27 -10.73 5.10 5.68
CA ILE A 27 -9.83 6.25 5.64
C ILE A 27 -10.02 7.00 4.33
N VAL A 28 -10.33 8.28 4.42
CA VAL A 28 -10.49 9.19 3.28
C VAL A 28 -9.33 10.19 3.27
N LEU A 29 -8.57 10.20 2.17
CA LEU A 29 -7.42 11.08 1.97
C LEU A 29 -7.61 11.95 0.72
N GLN A 30 -7.17 13.20 0.79
CA GLN A 30 -7.07 14.09 -0.37
C GLN A 30 -5.61 14.19 -0.83
N LYS A 31 -5.36 14.00 -2.12
CA LYS A 31 -4.00 14.14 -2.70
C LYS A 31 -3.53 15.58 -2.53
N GLN A 32 -2.31 15.74 -2.02
CA GLN A 32 -1.64 17.03 -1.85
C GLN A 32 -0.13 16.79 -1.94
N SER A 33 0.47 17.17 -3.07
CA SER A 33 1.87 16.85 -3.39
C SER A 33 2.88 17.77 -2.69
N ASN A 34 2.50 19.03 -2.39
CA ASN A 34 3.44 20.06 -1.91
C ASN A 34 3.42 20.24 -0.38
N LYS A 35 3.06 19.19 0.37
CA LYS A 35 2.83 19.30 1.82
C LYS A 35 4.15 19.17 2.60
N LYS A 36 4.52 20.23 3.34
CA LYS A 36 5.77 20.29 4.13
C LYS A 36 5.63 19.87 5.60
N SER A 37 4.43 19.93 6.18
CA SER A 37 4.19 19.59 7.60
C SER A 37 2.83 18.92 7.82
N LEU A 38 2.73 18.11 8.88
CA LEU A 38 1.51 17.42 9.29
C LEU A 38 0.64 18.31 10.19
N THR A 39 -0.68 18.19 10.05
CA THR A 39 -1.63 18.83 10.96
C THR A 39 -1.70 18.09 12.29
N GLU A 40 -2.21 18.73 13.35
CA GLU A 40 -2.38 18.10 14.67
C GLU A 40 -3.27 16.84 14.61
N GLU A 41 -4.25 16.80 13.73
CA GLU A 41 -5.07 15.62 13.51
C GLU A 41 -4.30 14.47 12.86
N GLU A 42 -3.42 14.77 11.90
CA GLU A 42 -2.57 13.78 11.26
C GLU A 42 -1.51 13.25 12.20
N LYS A 43 -0.95 14.12 13.06
CA LYS A 43 -0.06 13.71 14.17
C LYS A 43 -0.77 12.75 15.11
N ARG A 44 -2.05 13.01 15.45
CA ARG A 44 -2.86 12.09 16.25
C ARG A 44 -3.15 10.78 15.51
N PHE A 45 -3.41 10.84 14.21
CA PHE A 45 -3.69 9.67 13.38
C PHE A 45 -2.50 8.71 13.27
N ILE A 46 -1.27 9.21 13.25
CA ILE A 46 -0.07 8.36 13.21
C ILE A 46 0.44 7.90 14.59
N LYS A 47 -0.15 8.39 15.68
CA LYS A 47 0.28 8.08 17.05
C LYS A 47 -0.66 7.07 17.71
N SER A 48 -0.08 6.05 18.35
CA SER A 48 -0.80 5.08 19.17
C SER A 48 -0.34 5.17 20.62
N GLU A 49 -1.27 5.02 21.56
CA GLU A 49 -1.01 5.02 23.01
C GLU A 49 -1.58 3.74 23.64
N LYS A 50 -0.94 3.28 24.72
CA LYS A 50 -1.41 2.11 25.47
C LYS A 50 -2.31 2.58 26.61
N ARG A 51 -3.55 2.07 26.66
CA ARG A 51 -4.45 2.32 27.79
C ARG A 51 -3.96 1.56 29.04
N PRO A 52 -4.35 2.00 30.26
CA PRO A 52 -4.11 1.24 31.50
C PRO A 52 -4.63 -0.21 31.44
N SER A 53 -5.65 -0.45 30.62
CA SER A 53 -6.24 -1.78 30.37
C SER A 53 -5.40 -2.69 29.45
N GLY A 54 -4.23 -2.23 28.98
CA GLY A 54 -3.33 -2.99 28.12
C GLY A 54 -3.60 -2.87 26.61
N VAL A 55 -4.76 -2.32 26.22
CA VAL A 55 -5.18 -2.14 24.82
C VAL A 55 -4.36 -1.01 24.15
N LEU A 56 -3.73 -1.32 23.02
CA LEU A 56 -3.13 -0.32 22.14
C LEU A 56 -4.22 0.39 21.35
N PHE A 57 -4.20 1.72 21.36
CA PHE A 57 -5.30 2.51 20.82
C PHE A 57 -4.76 3.75 20.06
N ASN A 58 -5.32 4.02 18.88
CA ASN A 58 -4.93 5.16 18.07
C ASN A 58 -5.42 6.47 18.69
N THR A 59 -4.54 7.47 18.86
CA THR A 59 -4.90 8.71 19.56
C THR A 59 -5.94 9.56 18.82
N TYR A 60 -6.11 9.37 17.51
CA TYR A 60 -7.17 10.00 16.70
C TYR A 60 -8.57 9.52 17.09
N LEU A 61 -8.72 8.24 17.42
CA LEU A 61 -10.03 7.64 17.76
C LEU A 61 -10.42 7.87 19.24
N ARG A 62 -9.61 8.62 20.01
CA ARG A 62 -9.70 8.65 21.48
C ARG A 62 -11.00 9.24 21.99
N SER A 63 -11.57 10.19 21.25
CA SER A 63 -12.85 10.83 21.58
C SER A 63 -14.06 9.93 21.33
N MET A 64 -13.89 8.72 20.77
CA MET A 64 -14.95 7.80 20.32
C MET A 64 -15.92 8.38 19.28
N SER A 65 -15.88 9.69 19.02
CA SER A 65 -16.70 10.40 18.03
C SER A 65 -16.44 10.01 16.57
N GLN A 66 -15.35 9.28 16.32
CA GLN A 66 -14.95 8.78 15.01
C GLN A 66 -15.14 7.25 14.90
N ILE A 67 -15.94 6.68 15.80
CA ILE A 67 -16.25 5.25 15.86
C ILE A 67 -17.76 5.09 15.75
N VAL A 68 -18.22 4.32 14.76
CA VAL A 68 -19.63 4.01 14.57
C VAL A 68 -20.00 2.85 15.49
N HIS A 69 -20.80 3.12 16.53
CA HIS A 69 -21.27 2.10 17.47
C HIS A 69 -22.53 2.54 18.21
N THR A 70 -23.33 1.59 18.66
CA THR A 70 -24.39 1.79 19.67
C THR A 70 -23.93 1.30 21.04
N GLU A 71 -23.13 0.23 21.06
CA GLU A 71 -22.57 -0.37 22.27
C GLU A 71 -21.10 -0.75 22.07
N TRP A 72 -20.36 -0.90 23.17
CA TRP A 72 -19.00 -1.40 23.13
C TRP A 72 -18.70 -2.24 24.38
N LYS A 73 -17.83 -3.24 24.21
CA LYS A 73 -17.33 -4.07 25.31
C LYS A 73 -15.83 -4.27 25.21
N GLN A 74 -15.19 -4.52 26.34
CA GLN A 74 -13.79 -4.95 26.37
C GLN A 74 -13.73 -6.47 26.40
N ASP A 75 -12.99 -7.06 25.45
CA ASP A 75 -12.89 -8.50 25.28
C ASP A 75 -11.51 -8.86 24.70
N THR A 76 -11.35 -10.05 24.14
CA THR A 76 -10.17 -10.47 23.38
C THR A 76 -10.42 -10.47 21.88
N ASP A 77 -9.39 -10.13 21.10
CA ASP A 77 -9.41 -10.31 19.64
C ASP A 77 -9.31 -11.81 19.27
N PRO A 78 -9.51 -12.20 18.00
CA PRO A 78 -9.36 -13.59 17.54
C PRO A 78 -7.99 -14.23 17.81
N TYR A 79 -6.99 -13.47 18.27
CA TYR A 79 -5.65 -13.90 18.60
C TYR A 79 -5.36 -13.85 20.12
N GLY A 80 -6.38 -13.64 20.96
CA GLY A 80 -6.29 -13.66 22.41
C GLY A 80 -5.72 -12.40 23.05
N LYS A 81 -5.58 -11.29 22.30
CA LYS A 81 -5.09 -10.00 22.86
C LYS A 81 -6.26 -9.12 23.33
N PRO A 82 -6.08 -8.32 24.39
CA PRO A 82 -7.12 -7.40 24.84
C PRO A 82 -7.52 -6.41 23.75
N ALA A 83 -8.81 -6.33 23.42
CA ALA A 83 -9.39 -5.45 22.42
C ALA A 83 -10.69 -4.80 22.90
N ILE A 84 -11.10 -3.72 22.24
CA ILE A 84 -12.42 -3.11 22.43
C ILE A 84 -13.26 -3.50 21.21
N LEU A 85 -14.35 -4.21 21.45
CA LEU A 85 -15.30 -4.62 20.43
C LEU A 85 -16.44 -3.61 20.39
N PHE A 86 -16.77 -3.12 19.20
CA PHE A 86 -17.82 -2.16 18.93
C PHE A 86 -18.96 -2.87 18.19
N HIS A 87 -20.19 -2.70 18.65
CA HIS A 87 -21.38 -3.24 17.98
C HIS A 87 -22.36 -2.12 17.66
N HIS A 88 -23.14 -2.33 16.60
CA HIS A 88 -24.18 -1.42 16.17
C HIS A 88 -25.50 -2.17 15.94
N GLU A 89 -26.52 -1.84 16.73
CA GLU A 89 -27.83 -2.54 16.72
C GLU A 89 -28.70 -2.23 15.49
N GLY A 90 -28.42 -1.12 14.80
CA GLY A 90 -29.22 -0.65 13.65
C GLY A 90 -28.98 -1.35 12.31
N GLY A 91 -28.27 -2.49 12.27
CA GLY A 91 -27.91 -3.19 11.04
C GLY A 91 -27.14 -2.32 10.03
N ALA A 92 -27.09 -2.74 8.77
CA ALA A 92 -26.36 -2.03 7.72
C ALA A 92 -26.88 -0.59 7.48
N GLU A 93 -28.20 -0.37 7.52
CA GLU A 93 -28.80 0.95 7.31
C GLU A 93 -28.46 1.93 8.45
N GLY A 94 -28.48 1.46 9.70
CA GLY A 94 -28.10 2.27 10.86
C GLY A 94 -26.60 2.64 10.82
N ILE A 95 -25.75 1.67 10.50
CA ILE A 95 -24.30 1.91 10.32
C ILE A 95 -24.06 2.95 9.23
N ALA A 96 -24.72 2.82 8.08
CA ALA A 96 -24.59 3.76 6.97
C ALA A 96 -25.03 5.18 7.36
N THR A 97 -26.11 5.31 8.13
CA THR A 97 -26.63 6.59 8.61
C THR A 97 -25.63 7.29 9.54
N ASP A 98 -25.09 6.59 10.52
CA ASP A 98 -24.16 7.18 11.49
C ASP A 98 -22.77 7.41 10.91
N MET A 99 -22.30 6.52 10.03
CA MET A 99 -21.10 6.75 9.22
C MET A 99 -21.27 7.99 8.34
N GLY A 100 -22.43 8.15 7.70
CA GLY A 100 -22.74 9.30 6.85
C GLY A 100 -22.67 10.63 7.60
N LYS A 101 -23.17 10.69 8.84
CA LYS A 101 -23.08 11.88 9.70
C LYS A 101 -21.63 12.27 10.00
N ILE A 102 -20.80 11.27 10.33
CA ILE A 102 -19.37 11.48 10.62
C ILE A 102 -18.65 12.00 9.37
N LEU A 103 -18.84 11.33 8.23
CA LEU A 103 -18.22 11.71 6.96
C LEU A 103 -18.64 13.11 6.50
N LEU A 104 -19.93 13.46 6.61
CA LEU A 104 -20.42 14.80 6.26
C LEU A 104 -19.79 15.90 7.11
N ALA A 105 -19.71 15.68 8.43
CA ALA A 105 -19.10 16.64 9.34
C ALA A 105 -17.59 16.81 9.06
N ASP A 106 -16.91 15.72 8.73
CA ASP A 106 -15.49 15.68 8.44
C ASP A 106 -15.14 16.33 7.09
N LEU A 107 -15.92 16.02 6.05
CA LEU A 107 -15.80 16.63 4.73
C LEU A 107 -16.01 18.14 4.81
N ALA A 108 -17.06 18.59 5.50
CA ALA A 108 -17.34 20.02 5.67
C ALA A 108 -16.20 20.77 6.38
N LYS A 109 -15.48 20.12 7.30
CA LYS A 109 -14.38 20.74 8.05
C LYS A 109 -13.04 20.69 7.33
N ARG A 110 -12.76 19.60 6.59
CA ARG A 110 -11.38 19.26 6.18
C ARG A 110 -11.17 19.13 4.69
N LEU A 111 -12.24 19.00 3.89
CA LEU A 111 -12.13 18.96 2.43
C LEU A 111 -11.73 20.33 1.88
N ASP A 112 -10.63 20.37 1.15
CA ASP A 112 -10.20 21.57 0.46
C ASP A 112 -10.81 21.62 -0.94
N MET A 113 -11.87 22.40 -1.11
CA MET A 113 -12.58 22.52 -2.38
C MET A 113 -11.73 23.15 -3.48
N ALA A 114 -10.79 24.05 -3.15
CA ALA A 114 -9.92 24.67 -4.14
C ALA A 114 -8.90 23.67 -4.70
N LEU A 115 -8.31 22.83 -3.83
CA LEU A 115 -7.45 21.73 -4.26
C LEU A 115 -8.22 20.68 -5.07
N TYR A 116 -9.44 20.36 -4.65
CA TYR A 116 -10.31 19.40 -5.36
C TYR A 116 -10.63 19.89 -6.77
N GLN A 117 -11.07 21.14 -6.92
CA GLN A 117 -11.42 21.74 -8.22
C GLN A 117 -10.22 21.90 -9.15
N ARG A 118 -9.03 22.22 -8.61
CA ARG A 118 -7.80 22.35 -9.41
C ARG A 118 -7.41 21.06 -10.14
N HIS A 119 -7.72 19.90 -9.56
CA HIS A 119 -7.48 18.60 -10.17
C HIS A 119 -8.65 18.10 -11.04
N ILE A 120 -9.85 18.67 -10.90
CA ILE A 120 -10.99 18.43 -11.80
C ILE A 120 -10.77 19.09 -13.16
N SER A 121 -10.24 20.32 -13.21
CA SER A 121 -10.03 21.03 -14.49
C SER A 121 -8.98 20.41 -15.41
N ILE A 122 -8.21 19.43 -14.95
CA ILE A 122 -7.24 18.67 -15.77
C ILE A 122 -7.95 17.52 -16.51
N GLN A 123 -9.18 17.15 -16.14
CA GLN A 123 -9.97 16.08 -16.77
C GLN A 123 -11.08 16.56 -17.72
N GLU A 124 -11.26 17.87 -17.94
CA GLU A 124 -12.22 18.38 -18.92
C GLU A 124 -11.53 18.80 -20.24
N GLN A 125 -11.83 18.07 -21.31
CA GLN A 125 -11.57 18.45 -22.71
C GLN A 125 -12.61 19.51 -23.20
N PRO A 126 -12.42 20.15 -24.38
CA PRO A 126 -12.53 21.60 -24.56
C PRO A 126 -13.97 22.18 -24.55
N LYS A 127 -14.04 23.43 -24.05
CA LYS A 127 -15.24 24.27 -23.95
C LYS A 127 -15.88 24.58 -25.31
N VAL A 128 -17.16 24.27 -25.45
CA VAL A 128 -18.04 24.85 -26.47
C VAL A 128 -18.60 26.19 -25.96
N ALA A 129 -18.59 27.19 -26.83
CA ALA A 129 -18.86 28.60 -26.56
C ALA A 129 -20.28 28.91 -26.04
N ALA A 130 -20.34 29.99 -25.24
CA ALA A 130 -21.53 30.51 -24.58
C ALA A 130 -22.52 31.25 -25.50
N SER A 131 -23.79 31.32 -25.07
CA SER A 131 -24.80 32.30 -25.48
C SER A 131 -25.99 32.33 -24.46
N PRO A 132 -26.78 33.42 -24.34
CA PRO A 132 -26.86 34.17 -23.08
C PRO A 132 -28.14 34.01 -22.25
N LYS A 133 -28.02 34.49 -21.00
CA LYS A 133 -28.97 34.51 -19.87
C LYS A 133 -30.37 35.04 -20.20
N VAL A 134 -31.39 34.35 -19.68
CA VAL A 134 -32.74 34.88 -19.43
C VAL A 134 -33.01 34.86 -17.92
N LYS A 135 -33.52 35.98 -17.41
CA LYS A 135 -33.83 36.27 -16.00
C LYS A 135 -34.99 35.39 -15.48
N GLN A 136 -34.93 34.98 -14.22
CA GLN A 136 -36.09 34.49 -13.47
C GLN A 136 -36.33 35.38 -12.25
N GLU A 137 -37.58 35.81 -12.09
CA GLU A 137 -38.15 36.49 -10.92
C GLU A 137 -38.64 35.46 -9.90
N GLU A 138 -38.49 35.80 -8.61
CA GLU A 138 -39.16 35.12 -7.48
C GLU A 138 -40.69 35.29 -7.55
N PRO A 139 -41.49 34.37 -6.96
CA PRO A 139 -41.93 34.64 -5.59
C PRO A 139 -42.11 33.41 -4.68
N THR A 140 -41.78 33.62 -3.42
CA THR A 140 -42.28 32.92 -2.23
C THR A 140 -43.80 33.06 -2.05
N LEU A 141 -44.47 32.03 -1.50
CA LEU A 141 -45.22 32.05 -0.22
C LEU A 141 -46.03 30.73 -0.01
N THR A 142 -45.72 30.06 1.11
CA THR A 142 -46.46 29.00 1.87
C THR A 142 -47.78 29.52 2.51
N PRO A 143 -48.53 28.80 3.40
CA PRO A 143 -48.66 27.35 3.76
C PRO A 143 -50.13 26.87 4.02
N ALA A 144 -50.35 25.57 4.28
CA ALA A 144 -51.27 25.02 5.32
C ALA A 144 -51.16 23.47 5.34
N ALA A 145 -50.56 22.85 6.37
CA ALA A 145 -51.17 22.37 7.64
C ALA A 145 -51.92 21.03 7.48
N SER A 146 -51.33 19.93 7.99
CA SER A 146 -51.71 19.19 9.23
C SER A 146 -52.59 17.96 8.88
N THR A 147 -52.49 16.75 9.45
CA THR A 147 -52.04 16.25 10.76
C THR A 147 -51.98 14.69 10.70
N GLU A 148 -51.16 14.06 11.57
CA GLU A 148 -51.39 12.82 12.37
C GLU A 148 -52.04 11.54 11.75
N GLU A 149 -51.81 10.28 12.17
CA GLU A 149 -50.89 9.52 13.03
C GLU A 149 -51.34 8.02 12.92
N GLN A 150 -50.38 7.07 12.81
CA GLN A 150 -50.36 5.71 13.43
C GLN A 150 -51.45 4.63 13.11
N PRO A 151 -51.33 3.33 13.54
CA PRO A 151 -50.17 2.41 13.69
C PRO A 151 -50.44 0.89 13.34
N HIS A 152 -49.38 0.06 13.50
CA HIS A 152 -49.33 -1.43 13.72
C HIS A 152 -49.56 -2.37 12.50
N GLN A 153 -48.89 -3.52 12.32
CA GLN A 153 -48.75 -4.64 13.28
C GLN A 153 -47.74 -5.72 12.78
N LYS A 154 -47.05 -6.37 13.75
CA LYS A 154 -46.17 -7.56 13.59
C LYS A 154 -46.95 -8.83 13.21
N VAL A 155 -46.32 -9.73 12.44
CA VAL A 155 -46.65 -11.18 12.42
C VAL A 155 -45.35 -12.01 12.39
N VAL A 156 -45.36 -13.08 13.18
CA VAL A 156 -44.29 -14.04 13.51
C VAL A 156 -44.57 -15.39 12.84
N GLN A 157 -43.53 -16.21 12.58
CA GLN A 157 -43.41 -17.70 12.69
C GLN A 157 -42.53 -18.31 11.56
N PRO A 158 -42.00 -19.56 11.67
CA PRO A 158 -41.30 -20.22 12.78
C PRO A 158 -40.03 -21.02 12.32
N ARG A 159 -39.35 -21.67 13.28
CA ARG A 159 -38.14 -22.53 13.21
C ARG A 159 -38.41 -23.99 12.80
N GLU A 160 -37.33 -24.64 12.33
CA GLU A 160 -36.83 -26.06 12.49
C GLU A 160 -36.23 -26.55 11.14
N GLU A 161 -35.06 -27.18 10.99
CA GLU A 161 -34.40 -28.27 11.73
C GLU A 161 -32.90 -28.42 11.32
N GLN A 162 -32.06 -28.91 12.23
CA GLN A 162 -30.73 -29.55 12.06
C GLN A 162 -30.82 -30.90 12.83
N PRO A 163 -30.04 -31.98 12.56
CA PRO A 163 -28.58 -32.00 12.81
C PRO A 163 -27.74 -33.07 12.03
N VAL A 164 -26.41 -33.11 12.27
CA VAL A 164 -25.67 -34.28 12.85
C VAL A 164 -24.17 -33.94 12.98
N GLU A 165 -23.68 -34.08 14.21
CA GLU A 165 -22.29 -33.98 14.70
C GLU A 165 -21.61 -35.36 14.74
N GLN A 166 -20.28 -35.42 14.59
CA GLN A 166 -19.46 -36.50 15.17
C GLN A 166 -18.16 -35.96 15.77
N ALA A 167 -17.89 -36.42 17.00
CA ALA A 167 -16.82 -36.02 17.90
C ALA A 167 -15.61 -36.98 17.89
N ARG A 168 -14.44 -36.48 18.32
CA ARG A 168 -13.30 -37.13 19.03
C ARG A 168 -12.08 -36.19 18.99
N SER A 169 -11.10 -36.16 19.88
CA SER A 169 -10.91 -36.51 21.30
C SER A 169 -9.49 -36.01 21.66
N SER A 170 -9.30 -35.49 22.86
CA SER A 170 -8.02 -35.01 23.42
C SER A 170 -7.02 -36.12 23.75
N VAL A 171 -5.78 -36.04 23.27
CA VAL A 171 -4.59 -36.70 23.85
C VAL A 171 -3.32 -35.90 23.55
N THR A 172 -2.57 -35.52 24.58
CA THR A 172 -1.16 -35.07 24.50
C THR A 172 -0.21 -36.27 24.57
N PRO A 173 0.90 -36.29 23.81
CA PRO A 173 2.07 -37.08 24.18
C PRO A 173 3.36 -36.27 24.23
N GLN A 174 4.11 -36.44 25.32
CA GLN A 174 5.54 -36.13 25.42
C GLN A 174 6.33 -37.07 24.50
N VAL A 175 7.34 -36.58 23.77
CA VAL A 175 8.29 -37.45 23.07
C VAL A 175 9.72 -36.92 23.21
N GLN A 176 10.59 -37.82 23.65
CA GLN A 176 12.05 -37.71 23.76
C GLN A 176 12.70 -37.70 22.36
N LEU A 177 13.78 -36.96 22.18
CA LEU A 177 14.49 -36.80 20.89
C LEU A 177 15.16 -38.12 20.45
N LEU A 178 14.78 -38.62 19.26
CA LEU A 178 15.45 -39.70 18.52
C LEU A 178 16.05 -39.12 17.22
N ASP A 179 17.18 -39.68 16.79
CA ASP A 179 17.80 -39.42 15.47
C ASP A 179 16.97 -40.03 14.31
N LEU A 180 17.25 -39.64 13.06
CA LEU A 180 16.63 -40.01 11.78
C LEU A 180 16.56 -41.54 11.50
N PHE A 181 17.18 -42.37 12.35
CA PHE A 181 17.09 -43.83 12.32
C PHE A 181 16.56 -44.47 13.63
N GLY A 182 15.99 -43.69 14.54
CA GLY A 182 15.22 -44.23 15.66
C GLY A 182 16.02 -44.63 16.92
N ASN A 183 17.18 -44.02 17.18
CA ASN A 183 17.97 -44.27 18.39
C ASN A 183 17.95 -43.08 19.37
N VAL A 184 17.98 -43.38 20.69
CA VAL A 184 18.03 -42.38 21.79
C VAL A 184 19.46 -41.89 22.00
N ILE A 185 19.68 -40.57 22.01
CA ILE A 185 21.01 -39.93 22.11
C ILE A 185 21.39 -39.69 23.59
N PRO A 186 22.55 -40.18 24.09
CA PRO A 186 23.08 -39.82 25.40
C PRO A 186 23.96 -38.55 25.36
N GLU A 187 23.83 -37.66 26.35
CA GLU A 187 24.70 -36.49 26.55
C GLU A 187 26.05 -36.84 27.20
N GLU A 188 27.16 -36.35 26.64
CA GLU A 188 28.43 -36.17 27.37
C GLU A 188 29.19 -34.88 26.95
N LYS A 189 29.78 -34.20 27.95
CA LYS A 189 30.83 -33.15 27.89
C LYS A 189 32.02 -33.65 28.74
N PRO A 190 33.19 -32.98 28.81
CA PRO A 190 34.05 -32.29 27.82
C PRO A 190 35.56 -32.65 27.99
N LYS A 191 36.51 -32.20 27.13
CA LYS A 191 37.94 -31.99 27.51
C LYS A 191 38.65 -30.84 26.80
N ARG A 192 39.34 -30.01 27.62
CA ARG A 192 40.23 -28.86 27.32
C ARG A 192 41.61 -29.26 26.76
N LYS A 193 42.20 -28.39 25.91
CA LYS A 193 43.65 -28.03 25.78
C LYS A 193 43.73 -26.71 24.98
N ALA A 194 44.73 -25.84 25.00
CA ALA A 194 45.75 -25.33 25.93
C ALA A 194 46.32 -24.08 25.20
N ALA A 195 46.71 -23.04 25.95
CA ALA A 195 47.05 -21.72 25.45
C ALA A 195 48.45 -21.61 24.79
N THR A 196 48.65 -20.60 23.93
CA THR A 196 49.99 -20.04 23.65
C THR A 196 49.93 -18.52 23.44
N LYS A 197 50.76 -17.79 24.18
CA LYS A 197 51.00 -16.33 24.14
C LYS A 197 52.05 -15.99 23.08
N GLN A 198 51.99 -14.78 22.48
CA GLN A 198 53.18 -13.97 22.18
C GLN A 198 52.85 -12.45 22.09
N LYS A 199 53.88 -11.64 22.33
CA LYS A 199 53.93 -10.23 22.77
C LYS A 199 54.05 -9.22 21.60
N PRO A 200 53.84 -7.91 21.85
CA PRO A 200 53.71 -6.87 20.82
C PRO A 200 55.03 -6.20 20.43
N VAL A 201 55.05 -5.55 19.25
CA VAL A 201 56.13 -4.70 18.72
C VAL A 201 55.56 -3.29 18.43
N ALA A 202 56.23 -2.26 18.95
CA ALA A 202 56.01 -0.81 18.72
C ALA A 202 56.66 -0.38 17.38
N SER A 203 56.42 0.74 16.68
CA SER A 203 55.93 2.15 16.87
C SER A 203 55.59 2.67 15.42
N PRO A 204 55.36 3.96 15.05
CA PRO A 204 55.22 5.26 15.78
C PRO A 204 53.96 6.10 15.34
N PRO A 205 53.71 7.31 15.91
CA PRO A 205 52.53 8.13 15.58
C PRO A 205 52.82 9.25 14.57
N PRO A 206 51.77 9.83 13.98
CA PRO A 206 51.73 11.28 13.76
C PRO A 206 50.45 11.96 14.30
N PHE A 207 50.67 13.04 15.06
CA PHE A 207 49.88 14.28 15.28
C PHE A 207 48.35 14.17 15.49
N SER A 208 47.75 14.47 16.66
CA SER A 208 47.70 15.64 17.56
C SER A 208 46.47 16.53 17.34
N GLU A 209 45.80 16.85 18.46
CA GLU A 209 44.68 17.77 18.66
C GLU A 209 43.25 17.23 18.45
N VAL A 210 42.87 16.29 19.33
CA VAL A 210 41.60 16.41 20.07
C VAL A 210 41.91 16.15 21.53
N SER A 211 42.28 17.21 22.25
CA SER A 211 42.42 17.17 23.70
C SER A 211 41.03 17.22 24.34
N GLN A 212 40.39 16.06 24.46
CA GLN A 212 39.41 15.79 25.52
C GLN A 212 39.67 14.40 26.08
N SER A 213 40.50 14.38 27.14
CA SER A 213 40.53 13.39 28.22
C SER A 213 40.55 11.90 27.87
N ASP A 214 41.77 11.37 27.67
CA ASP A 214 42.12 9.97 27.98
C ASP A 214 42.04 9.63 29.50
N GLU A 215 41.55 10.58 30.34
CA GLU A 215 41.27 10.40 31.77
C GLU A 215 39.79 10.06 32.07
N THR A 216 39.04 9.54 31.09
CA THR A 216 37.61 9.25 31.28
C THR A 216 37.39 7.88 31.92
N ALA A 217 36.77 7.93 33.11
CA ALA A 217 36.20 6.86 33.95
C ALA A 217 37.13 6.06 34.89
N HIS A 218 38.45 5.97 34.66
CA HIS A 218 39.36 5.35 35.64
C HIS A 218 40.30 6.39 36.25
N GLY A 219 39.84 7.06 37.31
CA GLY A 219 40.68 7.99 38.07
C GLY A 219 39.96 8.79 39.14
N LEU A 220 38.67 9.08 38.96
CA LEU A 220 37.86 9.66 40.03
C LEU A 220 37.40 8.55 40.98
N GLU A 221 38.21 8.27 42.00
CA GLU A 221 37.66 7.83 43.28
C GLU A 221 36.54 8.81 43.66
N ASP A 222 35.49 8.38 44.36
CA ASP A 222 34.50 9.32 44.93
C ASP A 222 35.19 10.12 46.04
N THR A 223 36.03 11.08 45.66
CA THR A 223 36.80 11.94 46.54
C THR A 223 35.93 13.02 47.18
N ASN A 224 34.63 13.10 46.82
CA ASN A 224 33.71 14.20 47.14
C ASN A 224 34.23 15.57 46.68
N GLU A 225 35.10 15.61 45.68
CA GLU A 225 35.69 16.85 45.15
C GLU A 225 34.82 17.50 44.07
N LEU A 226 33.82 16.79 43.53
CA LEU A 226 32.90 17.35 42.55
C LEU A 226 31.92 18.33 43.21
N TRP A 227 31.73 19.50 42.60
CA TRP A 227 30.92 20.59 43.15
C TRP A 227 29.47 20.15 43.47
N TRP A 228 28.90 19.29 42.62
CA TRP A 228 27.55 18.78 42.77
C TRP A 228 27.44 17.66 43.83
N GLN A 229 28.57 17.07 44.25
CA GLN A 229 28.65 16.16 45.40
C GLN A 229 28.78 16.92 46.73
N GLN A 230 29.46 18.08 46.71
CA GLN A 230 29.63 18.94 47.88
C GLN A 230 28.34 19.67 48.27
N ASP A 231 27.55 20.09 47.28
CA ASP A 231 26.25 20.73 47.46
C ASP A 231 25.20 19.94 46.66
N LYS A 232 24.72 18.83 47.23
CA LYS A 232 23.78 17.92 46.57
C LYS A 232 22.46 18.62 46.20
N GLU A 233 22.00 19.58 47.01
CA GLU A 233 20.77 20.34 46.71
C GLU A 233 20.94 21.19 45.45
N LYS A 234 22.05 21.92 45.30
CA LYS A 234 22.32 22.67 44.06
C LYS A 234 22.69 21.76 42.89
N GLY A 235 23.46 20.70 43.15
CA GLY A 235 23.92 19.74 42.14
C GLY A 235 22.78 18.96 41.46
N MET A 236 21.64 18.82 42.13
CA MET A 236 20.44 18.15 41.62
C MET A 236 19.42 19.09 40.99
N GLN A 237 19.67 20.41 40.99
CA GLN A 237 18.81 21.35 40.29
C GLN A 237 18.99 21.22 38.78
N GLN A 238 17.87 21.33 38.07
CA GLN A 238 17.86 21.41 36.62
C GLN A 238 18.64 22.65 36.17
N ARG A 239 19.53 22.47 35.19
CA ARG A 239 20.39 23.53 34.64
C ARG A 239 20.48 23.44 33.13
N SER A 240 20.94 24.51 32.47
CA SER A 240 21.19 24.46 31.03
C SER A 240 22.27 23.41 30.72
N TYR A 241 22.10 22.67 29.62
CA TYR A 241 23.11 21.72 29.19
C TYR A 241 24.26 22.44 28.48
N GLU A 242 25.46 22.35 29.04
CA GLU A 242 26.69 23.00 28.53
C GLU A 242 27.64 22.04 27.78
N GLY A 243 27.26 20.76 27.65
CA GLY A 243 28.09 19.76 26.97
C GLY A 243 28.05 19.86 25.43
N VAL A 244 28.88 19.05 24.78
CA VAL A 244 28.88 18.93 23.32
C VAL A 244 27.52 18.42 22.85
N TRP A 245 26.99 19.06 21.81
CA TRP A 245 25.71 18.69 21.22
C TRP A 245 25.91 17.78 20.01
N HIS A 246 25.16 16.68 19.97
CA HIS A 246 25.11 15.75 18.84
C HIS A 246 23.68 15.66 18.29
N GLU A 247 23.54 15.43 16.98
CA GLU A 247 22.23 15.40 16.31
C GLU A 247 21.32 14.25 16.75
N HIS A 248 21.90 13.13 17.20
CA HIS A 248 21.14 11.97 17.67
C HIS A 248 20.44 12.20 19.01
N LEU A 249 20.81 13.24 19.77
CA LEU A 249 20.25 13.53 21.09
C LEU A 249 18.82 14.09 21.00
N LYS A 250 17.89 13.43 21.69
CA LYS A 250 16.46 13.78 21.76
C LYS A 250 15.99 13.89 23.21
N GLU A 251 14.84 14.50 23.44
CA GLU A 251 14.24 14.54 24.78
C GLU A 251 14.15 13.12 25.38
N GLY A 252 14.59 12.97 26.63
CA GLY A 252 14.77 11.68 27.29
C GLY A 252 16.10 10.98 27.02
N SER A 253 17.03 11.60 26.28
CA SER A 253 18.37 11.00 26.10
C SER A 253 19.23 11.16 27.35
N LEU A 254 20.05 10.16 27.67
CA LEU A 254 21.04 10.27 28.74
C LEU A 254 22.20 11.17 28.30
N LEU A 255 22.66 12.03 29.21
CA LEU A 255 23.71 13.01 29.01
C LEU A 255 24.77 12.90 30.12
N ALA A 256 26.00 13.26 29.79
CA ALA A 256 27.10 13.40 30.72
C ALA A 256 27.53 14.87 30.81
N SER A 257 27.64 15.42 32.03
CA SER A 257 28.15 16.77 32.29
C SER A 257 28.84 16.78 33.65
N ASP A 258 30.09 17.23 33.71
CA ASP A 258 30.91 17.26 34.95
C ASP A 258 30.94 15.90 35.70
N PHE A 259 31.08 14.79 34.96
CA PHE A 259 31.01 13.42 35.49
C PHE A 259 29.68 13.08 36.19
N GLN A 260 28.64 13.90 36.02
CA GLN A 260 27.27 13.65 36.43
C GLN A 260 26.48 13.09 35.25
N VAL A 261 25.58 12.15 35.52
CA VAL A 261 24.64 11.61 34.54
C VAL A 261 23.29 12.29 34.73
N GLY A 262 22.68 12.70 33.62
CA GLY A 262 21.37 13.34 33.62
C GLY A 262 20.57 12.99 32.38
N MET A 263 19.33 13.45 32.31
CA MET A 263 18.49 13.36 31.12
C MET A 263 18.38 14.71 30.43
N LEU A 264 18.30 14.66 29.10
CA LEU A 264 17.91 15.80 28.29
C LEU A 264 16.41 16.06 28.45
N VAL A 265 16.07 17.26 28.92
CA VAL A 265 14.69 17.73 29.04
C VAL A 265 14.58 19.07 28.31
N ARG A 266 13.41 19.38 27.77
CA ARG A 266 13.12 20.68 27.20
C ARG A 266 12.27 21.49 28.17
N ASP A 267 12.61 22.75 28.38
CA ASP A 267 11.76 23.65 29.15
C ASP A 267 10.60 24.19 28.29
N MET A 268 9.76 25.04 28.88
CA MET A 268 8.60 25.63 28.19
C MET A 268 8.98 26.57 27.03
N GLU A 269 10.24 27.00 26.97
CA GLU A 269 10.80 27.85 25.91
C GLU A 269 11.62 27.04 24.89
N ASP A 270 11.55 25.70 24.98
CA ASP A 270 12.28 24.74 24.14
C ASP A 270 13.82 24.79 24.30
N ASN A 271 14.29 25.34 25.42
CA ASN A 271 15.70 25.32 25.79
C ASN A 271 16.14 23.92 26.23
N ARG A 272 17.41 23.59 25.96
CA ARG A 272 18.01 22.28 26.26
C ARG A 272 18.50 22.26 27.70
N MET A 273 17.83 21.49 28.53
CA MET A 273 18.10 21.40 29.96
C MET A 273 18.69 20.05 30.32
N PHE A 274 19.65 20.06 31.23
CA PHE A 274 20.21 18.90 31.91
C PHE A 274 19.45 18.69 33.22
N GLN A 275 18.73 17.57 33.32
CA GLN A 275 18.10 17.13 34.56
C GLN A 275 18.95 16.02 35.19
N PRO A 276 19.66 16.29 36.30
CA PRO A 276 20.49 15.29 36.96
C PRO A 276 19.69 14.08 37.45
N ILE A 277 20.30 12.89 37.36
CA ILE A 277 19.77 11.65 37.96
C ILE A 277 20.66 11.25 39.14
N ASP A 278 20.04 10.97 40.28
CA ASP A 278 20.75 10.49 41.47
C ASP A 278 21.05 8.99 41.33
N LEU A 279 22.23 8.67 40.80
CA LEU A 279 22.70 7.30 40.60
C LEU A 279 23.80 6.92 41.60
N PRO A 280 23.82 5.68 42.11
CA PRO A 280 24.96 5.14 42.84
C PRO A 280 26.25 5.20 41.99
N SER A 281 27.41 5.30 42.64
CA SER A 281 28.71 5.47 41.98
C SER A 281 28.98 4.45 40.86
N GLN A 282 28.71 3.15 41.12
CA GLN A 282 28.89 2.09 40.13
C GLN A 282 27.94 2.22 38.94
N GLU A 283 26.69 2.60 39.17
CA GLU A 283 25.71 2.78 38.08
C GLU A 283 26.03 4.03 37.26
N ARG A 284 26.46 5.11 37.90
CA ARG A 284 26.94 6.32 37.24
C ARG A 284 28.12 6.04 36.32
N GLN A 285 29.16 5.35 36.80
CA GLN A 285 30.32 4.98 35.98
C GLN A 285 29.92 4.12 34.78
N LYS A 286 29.01 3.18 34.97
CA LYS A 286 28.45 2.36 33.90
C LYS A 286 27.70 3.19 32.85
N MET A 287 26.89 4.15 33.28
CA MET A 287 26.12 5.01 32.38
C MET A 287 27.02 5.97 31.60
N LEU A 288 28.10 6.48 32.19
CA LEU A 288 29.10 7.30 31.47
C LEU A 288 29.74 6.51 30.32
N LEU A 289 30.18 5.27 30.59
CA LEU A 289 30.76 4.40 29.55
C LEU A 289 29.74 4.02 28.46
N TYR A 290 28.47 3.87 28.82
CA TYR A 290 27.40 3.65 27.86
C TYR A 290 27.18 4.89 26.96
N ILE A 291 27.19 6.10 27.53
CA ILE A 291 27.03 7.34 26.77
C ILE A 291 28.17 7.49 25.76
N ASP A 292 29.42 7.26 26.18
CA ASP A 292 30.58 7.28 25.28
C ASP A 292 30.43 6.27 24.13
N LEU A 293 29.98 5.04 24.44
CA LEU A 293 29.75 3.99 23.46
C LEU A 293 28.67 4.39 22.44
N ARG A 294 27.55 4.95 22.91
CA ARG A 294 26.45 5.41 22.06
C ARG A 294 26.91 6.53 21.14
N ASP A 295 27.63 7.52 21.69
CA ASP A 295 28.05 8.69 20.93
C ASP A 295 29.12 8.30 19.89
N ALA A 296 30.01 7.35 20.20
CA ALA A 296 30.95 6.77 19.24
C ALA A 296 30.24 5.97 18.12
N TYR A 297 29.16 5.26 18.44
CA TYR A 297 28.34 4.55 17.43
C TYR A 297 27.75 5.52 16.42
N HIS A 298 27.10 6.59 16.89
CA HIS A 298 26.52 7.61 15.99
C HIS A 298 27.60 8.33 15.19
N ALA A 299 28.72 8.70 15.82
CA ALA A 299 29.84 9.34 15.11
C ALA A 299 30.38 8.48 13.95
N LEU A 300 30.53 7.17 14.15
CA LEU A 300 30.92 6.25 13.07
C LEU A 300 29.81 6.11 12.03
N TYR A 301 28.58 5.84 12.46
CA TYR A 301 27.47 5.56 11.56
C TYR A 301 27.17 6.77 10.65
N ASP A 302 27.08 7.96 11.23
CA ASP A 302 26.76 9.19 10.52
C ASP A 302 27.89 9.58 9.55
N TYR A 303 29.16 9.48 9.98
CA TYR A 303 30.32 9.71 9.09
C TYR A 303 30.25 8.82 7.85
N GLU A 304 30.04 7.52 8.04
CA GLU A 304 30.02 6.54 6.95
C GLU A 304 28.77 6.70 6.08
N ALA A 305 27.62 7.04 6.69
CA ALA A 305 26.37 7.25 5.99
C ALA A 305 26.44 8.45 5.04
N GLU A 306 27.02 9.57 5.51
CA GLU A 306 27.14 10.82 4.78
C GLU A 306 28.24 10.76 3.71
N ARG A 307 29.42 10.25 4.05
CA ARG A 307 30.59 10.29 3.16
C ARG A 307 30.69 9.08 2.24
N LYS A 308 29.97 7.98 2.53
CA LYS A 308 30.04 6.72 1.77
C LYS A 308 31.47 6.16 1.68
N VAL A 309 32.27 6.39 2.73
CA VAL A 309 33.66 5.94 2.85
C VAL A 309 33.87 5.30 4.22
N ALA A 310 34.59 4.18 4.24
CA ALA A 310 34.91 3.45 5.47
C ALA A 310 35.86 4.27 6.36
N ASN A 311 35.60 4.30 7.67
CA ASN A 311 36.45 4.97 8.65
C ASN A 311 36.96 4.00 9.72
N GLU A 312 38.20 3.54 9.54
CA GLU A 312 38.82 2.55 10.42
C GLU A 312 39.14 3.10 11.81
N SER A 313 39.49 4.40 11.94
CA SER A 313 39.85 4.98 13.24
C SER A 313 38.64 5.12 14.16
N LEU A 314 37.50 5.59 13.64
CA LEU A 314 36.24 5.65 14.39
C LEU A 314 35.74 4.25 14.75
N ARG A 315 35.91 3.27 13.85
CA ARG A 315 35.55 1.87 14.10
C ARG A 315 36.41 1.22 15.17
N GLN A 316 37.70 1.53 15.19
CA GLN A 316 38.60 1.09 16.26
C GLN A 316 38.18 1.71 17.60
N ASN A 317 37.88 3.01 17.65
CA ASN A 317 37.38 3.68 18.85
C ASN A 317 36.08 3.02 19.38
N LEU A 318 35.11 2.75 18.49
CA LEU A 318 33.88 2.04 18.85
C LEU A 318 34.17 0.64 19.43
N ASN A 319 35.09 -0.11 18.82
CA ASN A 319 35.52 -1.42 19.31
C ASN A 319 36.12 -1.34 20.72
N GLU A 320 37.01 -0.37 20.95
CA GLU A 320 37.70 -0.19 22.22
C GLU A 320 36.72 0.19 23.36
N LEU A 321 35.76 1.08 23.08
CA LEU A 321 34.72 1.47 24.03
C LEU A 321 33.77 0.30 24.34
N TYR A 322 33.37 -0.47 23.33
CA TYR A 322 32.55 -1.67 23.52
C TYR A 322 33.28 -2.73 24.35
N ASP A 323 34.52 -3.06 24.00
CA ASP A 323 35.32 -4.06 24.72
C ASP A 323 35.58 -3.64 26.16
N ARG A 324 35.75 -2.33 26.42
CA ARG A 324 35.85 -1.75 27.76
C ARG A 324 34.56 -1.95 28.55
N PHE A 325 33.41 -1.61 27.97
CA PHE A 325 32.10 -1.80 28.61
C PHE A 325 31.86 -3.27 28.96
N VAL A 326 32.07 -4.18 28.00
CA VAL A 326 31.85 -5.62 28.20
C VAL A 326 32.77 -6.20 29.26
N ARG A 327 34.04 -5.78 29.29
CA ARG A 327 35.00 -6.24 30.31
C ARG A 327 34.58 -5.89 31.73
N GLN A 328 33.97 -4.73 31.93
CA GLN A 328 33.56 -4.24 33.26
C GLN A 328 32.15 -4.70 33.65
N TYR A 329 31.19 -4.65 32.72
CA TYR A 329 29.77 -4.80 33.03
C TYR A 329 29.08 -5.96 32.29
N GLY A 330 29.77 -6.73 31.44
CA GLY A 330 29.17 -7.79 30.63
C GLY A 330 28.47 -7.25 29.37
N HIS A 331 27.72 -8.11 28.68
CA HIS A 331 27.12 -7.78 27.39
C HIS A 331 25.99 -6.76 27.52
N LEU A 332 25.78 -5.93 26.49
CA LEU A 332 24.73 -4.89 26.47
C LEU A 332 23.34 -5.51 26.70
N ASN A 333 23.08 -6.66 26.07
CA ASN A 333 21.81 -7.38 26.19
C ASN A 333 21.70 -8.31 27.42
N ASP A 334 22.65 -8.26 28.36
CA ASP A 334 22.49 -8.92 29.65
C ASP A 334 21.35 -8.26 30.43
N ARG A 335 20.54 -9.06 31.15
CA ARG A 335 19.38 -8.56 31.92
C ARG A 335 19.73 -7.39 32.85
N LYS A 336 20.92 -7.41 33.45
CA LYS A 336 21.45 -6.37 34.37
C LYS A 336 21.82 -5.04 33.66
N ASN A 337 21.99 -5.04 32.35
CA ASN A 337 22.39 -3.87 31.55
C ASN A 337 21.21 -3.32 30.75
N HIS A 338 20.40 -4.23 30.22
CA HIS A 338 19.26 -3.93 29.36
C HIS A 338 18.29 -2.88 29.93
N GLU A 339 17.86 -3.01 31.20
CA GLU A 339 16.89 -2.07 31.80
C GLU A 339 17.45 -0.65 31.95
N GLN A 340 18.75 -0.52 32.26
CA GLN A 340 19.40 0.78 32.42
C GLN A 340 19.69 1.46 31.08
N ILE A 341 20.10 0.69 30.06
CA ILE A 341 20.29 1.21 28.70
C ILE A 341 18.97 1.75 28.13
N LEU A 342 17.85 1.09 28.40
CA LEU A 342 16.52 1.54 27.96
C LEU A 342 16.00 2.80 28.67
N MET A 343 16.69 3.30 29.70
CA MET A 343 16.40 4.64 30.24
C MET A 343 16.77 5.74 29.25
N ASP A 344 17.70 5.46 28.34
CA ASP A 344 18.06 6.35 27.26
C ASP A 344 17.07 6.23 26.09
N ALA A 345 16.58 7.36 25.58
CA ALA A 345 15.70 7.39 24.41
C ALA A 345 16.29 6.66 23.18
N GLY A 346 17.61 6.73 23.00
CA GLY A 346 18.37 6.05 21.94
C GLY A 346 18.81 4.62 22.27
N GLY A 347 18.55 4.11 23.48
CA GLY A 347 19.18 2.88 23.96
C GLY A 347 18.84 1.61 23.19
N ARG A 348 17.67 1.57 22.54
CA ARG A 348 17.28 0.42 21.70
C ARG A 348 18.22 0.20 20.52
N GLU A 349 18.73 1.28 19.93
CA GLU A 349 19.62 1.21 18.77
C GLU A 349 20.95 0.57 19.16
N ILE A 350 21.49 0.95 20.33
CA ILE A 350 22.75 0.46 20.86
C ILE A 350 22.69 -1.03 21.23
N LEU A 351 21.52 -1.53 21.63
CA LEU A 351 21.34 -2.97 21.89
C LEU A 351 21.54 -3.83 20.62
N PHE A 352 21.40 -3.27 19.42
CA PHE A 352 21.67 -3.99 18.15
C PHE A 352 23.15 -4.12 17.82
N LEU A 353 24.06 -3.54 18.62
CA LEU A 353 25.50 -3.81 18.54
C LEU A 353 25.83 -5.28 18.88
N GLU A 354 24.88 -6.04 19.40
CA GLU A 354 25.03 -7.45 19.69
C GLU A 354 23.95 -8.29 19.00
N ARG A 355 24.35 -9.46 18.47
CA ARG A 355 23.45 -10.46 17.92
C ARG A 355 23.56 -11.76 18.72
N LYS A 356 22.43 -12.46 18.92
CA LYS A 356 22.41 -13.79 19.53
C LYS A 356 22.35 -14.86 18.45
N VAL A 357 23.39 -15.69 18.35
CA VAL A 357 23.44 -16.86 17.46
C VAL A 357 23.76 -18.07 18.32
N ASP A 358 22.94 -19.12 18.29
CA ASP A 358 23.15 -20.38 19.02
C ASP A 358 23.50 -20.22 20.52
N LYS A 359 22.83 -19.26 21.18
CA LYS A 359 23.00 -18.87 22.59
C LYS A 359 24.30 -18.13 22.92
N GLU A 360 25.14 -17.84 21.93
CA GLU A 360 26.31 -16.97 22.08
C GLU A 360 25.99 -15.54 21.64
N THR A 361 26.53 -14.57 22.37
CA THR A 361 26.41 -13.14 22.03
C THR A 361 27.61 -12.74 21.18
N LEU A 362 27.37 -12.34 19.94
CA LEU A 362 28.39 -11.91 18.98
C LEU A 362 28.28 -10.40 18.72
N LYS A 363 29.42 -9.76 18.40
CA LYS A 363 29.46 -8.38 17.89
C LYS A 363 28.69 -8.27 16.57
N ALA A 364 28.01 -7.14 16.37
CA ALA A 364 27.39 -6.79 15.10
C ALA A 364 28.41 -6.51 13.98
N ASP A 365 27.94 -6.43 12.74
CA ASP A 365 28.81 -6.28 11.58
C ASP A 365 29.49 -4.90 11.52
N ILE A 366 28.91 -3.87 12.15
CA ILE A 366 29.49 -2.52 12.28
C ILE A 366 30.83 -2.50 13.04
N PHE A 367 31.21 -3.56 13.75
CA PHE A 367 32.54 -3.64 14.34
C PHE A 367 33.63 -4.01 13.35
N HIS A 368 33.27 -4.50 12.16
CA HIS A 368 34.20 -5.08 11.20
C HIS A 368 34.11 -4.43 9.81
N GLN A 369 32.95 -3.93 9.40
CA GLN A 369 32.74 -3.35 8.07
C GLN A 369 31.67 -2.25 8.09
N PRO A 370 31.68 -1.31 7.11
CA PRO A 370 30.61 -0.34 6.95
C PRO A 370 29.24 -1.01 6.79
N VAL A 371 28.24 -0.48 7.49
CA VAL A 371 26.85 -0.95 7.43
C VAL A 371 25.88 0.14 6.97
N SER A 372 26.36 1.37 6.81
CA SER A 372 25.57 2.53 6.38
C SER A 372 25.56 2.74 4.86
N PHE A 373 26.34 1.94 4.12
CA PHE A 373 26.36 1.89 2.65
C PHE A 373 26.90 0.55 2.15
N SER A 374 26.50 0.16 0.94
CA SER A 374 26.94 -1.09 0.31
C SER A 374 28.37 -0.96 -0.22
N LEU A 375 29.24 -1.92 0.11
CA LEU A 375 30.63 -1.98 -0.37
C LEU A 375 30.77 -2.61 -1.76
N HIS A 376 29.74 -3.32 -2.21
CA HIS A 376 29.71 -4.03 -3.48
C HIS A 376 29.06 -3.16 -4.56
N GLU A 377 29.69 -2.04 -4.90
CA GLU A 377 29.38 -1.41 -6.18
C GLU A 377 30.02 -2.26 -7.27
N VAL A 378 29.23 -2.69 -8.24
CA VAL A 378 29.75 -3.28 -9.47
C VAL A 378 30.59 -2.19 -10.12
N THR A 379 31.90 -2.41 -10.25
CA THR A 379 32.83 -1.43 -10.82
C THR A 379 33.06 -1.66 -12.30
N GLU A 380 32.97 -2.91 -12.76
CA GLU A 380 33.15 -3.32 -14.16
C GLU A 380 32.23 -4.52 -14.46
N VAL A 381 31.71 -4.57 -15.68
CA VAL A 381 30.88 -5.69 -16.19
C VAL A 381 31.39 -6.16 -17.54
N GLY A 382 31.09 -7.40 -17.91
CA GLY A 382 31.63 -8.00 -19.14
C GLY A 382 30.83 -7.68 -20.41
N ASN A 383 29.60 -7.18 -20.30
CA ASN A 383 28.70 -6.95 -21.45
C ASN A 383 27.57 -5.95 -21.12
N ALA A 384 26.87 -5.46 -22.15
CA ALA A 384 25.76 -4.52 -22.00
C ALA A 384 24.56 -5.08 -21.20
N GLN A 385 24.34 -6.41 -21.21
CA GLN A 385 23.24 -7.02 -20.45
C GLN A 385 23.50 -7.02 -18.94
N GLU A 386 24.74 -7.25 -18.53
CA GLU A 386 25.19 -7.14 -17.15
C GLU A 386 25.15 -5.68 -16.69
N ALA A 387 25.54 -4.73 -17.56
CA ALA A 387 25.40 -3.30 -17.29
C ALA A 387 23.93 -2.90 -17.06
N LEU A 388 23.02 -3.37 -17.93
CA LEU A 388 21.59 -3.14 -17.78
C LEU A 388 21.07 -3.73 -16.47
N SER A 389 21.46 -4.96 -16.16
CA SER A 389 21.09 -5.62 -14.89
C SER A 389 21.62 -4.86 -13.68
N ALA A 390 22.83 -4.32 -13.74
CA ALA A 390 23.41 -3.48 -12.69
C ALA A 390 22.63 -2.17 -12.53
N SER A 391 22.28 -1.49 -13.63
CA SER A 391 21.46 -0.27 -13.61
C SER A 391 20.09 -0.51 -13.00
N LEU A 392 19.40 -1.57 -13.43
CA LEU A 392 18.08 -1.95 -12.90
C LEU A 392 18.15 -2.35 -11.41
N ASN A 393 19.25 -2.98 -10.97
CA ASN A 393 19.46 -3.32 -9.57
C ASN A 393 19.90 -2.12 -8.72
N LYS A 394 20.46 -1.05 -9.31
CA LYS A 394 20.92 0.15 -8.59
C LYS A 394 19.87 1.26 -8.54
N PHE A 395 19.19 1.52 -9.66
CA PHE A 395 18.25 2.63 -9.82
C PHE A 395 16.81 2.19 -10.05
N GLY A 396 16.59 0.92 -10.43
CA GLY A 396 15.26 0.46 -10.86
C GLY A 396 14.83 0.98 -12.23
N ALA A 397 15.75 1.62 -12.97
CA ALA A 397 15.54 2.18 -14.30
C ALA A 397 16.78 1.99 -15.18
N VAL A 398 16.64 2.26 -16.49
CA VAL A 398 17.75 2.23 -17.44
C VAL A 398 18.48 3.57 -17.35
N ASP A 399 19.67 3.57 -16.77
CA ASP A 399 20.55 4.73 -16.65
C ASP A 399 21.74 4.52 -17.59
N THR A 400 21.69 5.15 -18.76
CA THR A 400 22.71 4.97 -19.80
C THR A 400 24.08 5.52 -19.38
N GLU A 401 24.11 6.59 -18.59
CA GLU A 401 25.36 7.19 -18.09
C GLU A 401 26.06 6.23 -17.12
N TYR A 402 25.33 5.64 -16.19
CA TYR A 402 25.86 4.62 -15.30
C TYR A 402 26.29 3.36 -16.04
N MET A 403 25.48 2.88 -16.99
CA MET A 403 25.82 1.68 -17.76
C MET A 403 27.13 1.86 -18.55
N LEU A 404 27.33 3.04 -19.16
CA LEU A 404 28.58 3.40 -19.83
C LEU A 404 29.76 3.49 -18.85
N SER A 405 29.54 3.97 -17.63
CA SER A 405 30.60 4.00 -16.61
C SER A 405 31.12 2.61 -16.23
N LEU A 406 30.32 1.56 -16.39
CA LEU A 406 30.70 0.16 -16.15
C LEU A 406 31.35 -0.52 -17.36
N LEU A 407 31.24 0.09 -18.54
CA LEU A 407 31.74 -0.41 -19.82
C LEU A 407 32.76 0.57 -20.42
N PRO A 408 33.96 0.70 -19.83
CA PRO A 408 34.95 1.68 -20.26
C PRO A 408 35.45 1.46 -21.70
N GLU A 409 35.24 0.27 -22.28
CA GLU A 409 35.67 -0.08 -23.64
C GLU A 409 34.55 0.03 -24.69
N SER A 410 33.30 0.33 -24.31
CA SER A 410 32.16 0.36 -25.23
C SER A 410 31.64 1.77 -25.48
N SER A 411 31.24 2.06 -26.72
CA SER A 411 30.51 3.29 -27.04
C SER A 411 29.01 3.16 -26.71
N GLU A 412 28.33 4.31 -26.58
CA GLU A 412 26.87 4.34 -26.38
C GLU A 412 26.12 3.65 -27.52
N GLU A 413 26.55 3.86 -28.76
CA GLU A 413 25.93 3.25 -29.94
C GLU A 413 26.05 1.71 -29.95
N GLU A 414 27.22 1.18 -29.58
CA GLU A 414 27.44 -0.26 -29.46
C GLU A 414 26.59 -0.87 -28.34
N MET A 415 26.58 -0.23 -27.15
CA MET A 415 25.77 -0.67 -26.02
C MET A 415 24.27 -0.71 -26.37
N LEU A 416 23.76 0.35 -27.02
CA LEU A 416 22.37 0.41 -27.46
C LEU A 416 22.06 -0.64 -28.54
N SER A 417 23.01 -0.90 -29.45
CA SER A 417 22.86 -1.96 -30.46
C SER A 417 22.82 -3.35 -29.83
N GLU A 418 23.63 -3.64 -28.81
CA GLU A 418 23.60 -4.91 -28.08
C GLU A 418 22.29 -5.11 -27.31
N LEU A 419 21.71 -4.01 -26.82
CA LEU A 419 20.46 -4.00 -26.07
C LEU A 419 19.20 -3.85 -26.95
N HIS A 420 19.36 -3.91 -28.27
CA HIS A 420 18.24 -3.87 -29.21
C HIS A 420 17.20 -4.95 -28.87
N GLY A 421 15.94 -4.55 -28.71
CA GLY A 421 14.84 -5.44 -28.32
C GLY A 421 14.71 -5.67 -26.81
N ARG A 422 15.64 -5.18 -26.00
CA ARG A 422 15.57 -5.20 -24.52
C ARG A 422 15.21 -3.84 -23.93
N ILE A 423 15.62 -2.76 -24.59
CA ILE A 423 15.27 -1.39 -24.22
C ILE A 423 14.75 -0.64 -25.43
N TYR A 424 13.86 0.32 -25.17
CA TYR A 424 13.29 1.22 -26.17
C TYR A 424 13.29 2.64 -25.65
N TYR A 425 13.55 3.60 -26.55
CA TYR A 425 13.51 5.00 -26.20
C TYR A 425 12.06 5.48 -26.13
N ASN A 426 11.65 6.09 -25.01
CA ASN A 426 10.35 6.71 -24.87
C ASN A 426 10.48 8.23 -25.11
N PRO A 427 10.09 8.75 -26.29
CA PRO A 427 10.27 10.16 -26.62
C PRO A 427 9.40 11.11 -25.78
N LEU A 428 8.35 10.60 -25.14
CA LEU A 428 7.45 11.40 -24.32
C LEU A 428 8.03 11.69 -22.92
N GLU A 429 8.83 10.77 -22.40
CA GLU A 429 9.50 10.88 -21.10
C GLU A 429 10.97 11.29 -21.24
N GLY A 430 11.56 11.12 -22.42
CA GLY A 430 12.95 11.47 -22.72
C GLY A 430 13.98 10.46 -22.22
N GLU A 431 13.54 9.28 -21.80
CA GLU A 431 14.37 8.24 -21.18
C GLU A 431 14.21 6.88 -21.89
N TYR A 432 15.16 5.96 -21.65
CA TYR A 432 15.04 4.58 -22.10
C TYR A 432 14.22 3.76 -21.10
N GLU A 433 13.32 2.94 -21.63
CA GLU A 433 12.54 1.99 -20.86
C GLU A 433 12.86 0.57 -21.29
N ILE A 434 12.77 -0.37 -20.35
CA ILE A 434 12.87 -1.79 -20.66
C ILE A 434 11.66 -2.24 -21.50
N ALA A 435 11.87 -3.23 -22.36
CA ALA A 435 10.84 -3.78 -23.23
C ALA A 435 9.59 -4.20 -22.44
N GLU A 436 9.77 -4.90 -21.31
CA GLU A 436 8.66 -5.40 -20.48
C GLU A 436 7.69 -4.30 -20.06
N LYS A 437 8.19 -3.07 -19.89
CA LYS A 437 7.39 -1.90 -19.54
C LYS A 437 6.87 -1.21 -20.80
N PHE A 438 7.75 -0.95 -21.78
CA PHE A 438 7.45 -0.16 -22.96
C PHE A 438 6.43 -0.82 -23.90
N ILE A 439 6.58 -2.11 -24.19
CA ILE A 439 5.65 -2.87 -25.08
C ILE A 439 4.47 -3.47 -24.33
N SER A 440 4.06 -2.87 -23.20
CA SER A 440 2.98 -3.36 -22.35
C SER A 440 1.88 -2.33 -22.14
N GLY A 441 0.69 -2.79 -21.73
CA GLY A 441 -0.48 -1.92 -21.59
C GLY A 441 -1.13 -1.62 -22.93
N ASN A 442 -1.76 -0.45 -23.07
CA ASN A 442 -2.46 -0.07 -24.30
C ASN A 442 -1.46 0.37 -25.39
N VAL A 443 -0.96 -0.60 -26.16
CA VAL A 443 0.07 -0.39 -27.18
C VAL A 443 -0.44 0.39 -28.38
N VAL A 444 -1.74 0.31 -28.70
CA VAL A 444 -2.36 1.08 -29.78
C VAL A 444 -2.30 2.57 -29.43
N ALA A 445 -2.82 2.95 -28.25
CA ALA A 445 -2.78 4.34 -27.80
C ALA A 445 -1.35 4.87 -27.60
N ALA A 446 -0.41 4.01 -27.17
CA ALA A 446 0.99 4.39 -27.07
C ALA A 446 1.60 4.66 -28.47
N SER A 447 1.34 3.78 -29.44
CA SER A 447 1.80 3.93 -30.82
C SER A 447 1.27 5.21 -31.47
N GLU A 448 0.00 5.54 -31.27
CA GLU A 448 -0.62 6.76 -31.81
C GLU A 448 0.04 8.04 -31.25
N ARG A 449 0.40 8.05 -29.96
CA ARG A 449 1.10 9.20 -29.36
C ARG A 449 2.51 9.36 -29.91
N ILE A 450 3.24 8.25 -30.12
CA ILE A 450 4.58 8.30 -30.70
C ILE A 450 4.52 8.67 -32.19
N GLU A 451 3.51 8.21 -32.92
CA GLU A 451 3.26 8.66 -34.29
C GLU A 451 3.04 10.17 -34.35
N GLN A 452 2.24 10.73 -33.43
CA GLN A 452 2.05 12.17 -33.34
C GLN A 452 3.36 12.92 -33.05
N TYR A 453 4.18 12.41 -32.14
CA TYR A 453 5.51 12.98 -31.88
C TYR A 453 6.40 12.98 -33.13
N LEU A 454 6.41 11.89 -33.89
CA LEU A 454 7.21 11.74 -35.11
C LEU A 454 6.74 12.64 -36.27
N LEU A 455 5.51 13.15 -36.25
CA LEU A 455 5.07 14.18 -37.20
C LEU A 455 5.81 15.50 -36.99
N GLU A 456 6.18 15.81 -35.74
CA GLU A 456 6.92 17.02 -35.38
C GLU A 456 8.45 16.80 -35.42
N HIS A 457 8.90 15.56 -35.22
CA HIS A 457 10.32 15.16 -35.15
C HIS A 457 10.64 13.95 -36.05
N PRO A 458 10.56 14.09 -37.39
CA PRO A 458 10.75 12.97 -38.31
C PRO A 458 12.18 12.41 -38.35
N GLU A 459 13.17 13.16 -37.87
CA GLU A 459 14.58 12.77 -37.84
C GLU A 459 14.96 11.83 -36.67
N ASP A 460 14.08 11.65 -35.67
CA ASP A 460 14.39 10.81 -34.50
C ASP A 460 14.28 9.31 -34.85
N THR A 461 15.40 8.74 -35.27
CA THR A 461 15.53 7.31 -35.61
C THR A 461 15.24 6.37 -34.42
N ARG A 462 15.48 6.81 -33.19
CA ARG A 462 15.24 5.99 -31.99
C ARG A 462 13.74 5.88 -31.74
N ALA A 463 13.03 7.00 -31.84
CA ALA A 463 11.57 7.02 -31.72
C ALA A 463 10.88 6.21 -32.84
N GLN A 464 11.45 6.19 -34.06
CA GLN A 464 10.97 5.32 -35.14
C GLN A 464 11.13 3.83 -34.82
N ALA A 465 12.27 3.42 -34.28
CA ALA A 465 12.49 2.04 -33.87
C ALA A 465 11.53 1.62 -32.73
N SER A 466 11.34 2.49 -31.75
CA SER A 466 10.36 2.29 -30.67
C SER A 466 8.92 2.18 -31.19
N LEU A 467 8.53 2.99 -32.17
CA LEU A 467 7.21 2.90 -32.80
C LEU A 467 7.03 1.55 -33.51
N GLN A 468 8.04 1.08 -34.24
CA GLN A 468 7.97 -0.21 -34.91
C GLN A 468 7.77 -1.35 -33.91
N ALA A 469 8.50 -1.33 -32.79
CA ALA A 469 8.34 -2.33 -31.74
C ALA A 469 6.93 -2.33 -31.12
N LEU A 470 6.32 -1.16 -30.93
CA LEU A 470 4.93 -1.08 -30.48
C LEU A 470 3.97 -1.67 -31.51
N LYS A 471 4.18 -1.38 -32.80
CA LYS A 471 3.36 -1.93 -33.89
C LYS A 471 3.45 -3.44 -33.98
N ASP A 472 4.65 -3.99 -33.84
CA ASP A 472 4.88 -5.44 -33.85
C ASP A 472 4.26 -6.13 -32.63
N ALA A 473 4.08 -5.40 -31.53
CA ALA A 473 3.42 -5.89 -30.32
C ALA A 473 1.88 -5.77 -30.35
N ILE A 474 1.28 -5.07 -31.33
CA ILE A 474 -0.19 -4.96 -31.44
C ILE A 474 -0.78 -6.36 -31.65
N PRO A 475 -1.75 -6.78 -30.81
CA PRO A 475 -2.42 -8.07 -30.99
C PRO A 475 -3.05 -8.22 -32.37
N GLU A 476 -3.15 -9.46 -32.86
CA GLU A 476 -3.87 -9.74 -34.10
C GLU A 476 -5.32 -9.25 -33.99
N PRO A 477 -5.79 -8.40 -34.93
CA PRO A 477 -7.15 -7.87 -34.86
C PRO A 477 -8.19 -8.98 -34.93
N ILE A 478 -9.17 -8.93 -34.02
CA ILE A 478 -10.30 -9.87 -34.02
C ILE A 478 -11.29 -9.41 -35.09
N PRO A 479 -11.59 -10.25 -36.10
CA PRO A 479 -12.52 -9.92 -37.17
C PRO A 479 -13.97 -9.96 -36.68
N PHE A 480 -14.88 -9.31 -37.42
CA PHE A 480 -16.28 -9.12 -37.05
C PHE A 480 -16.99 -10.44 -36.81
N VAL A 481 -16.65 -11.45 -37.60
CA VAL A 481 -17.24 -12.80 -37.53
C VAL A 481 -16.93 -13.52 -36.22
N ASP A 482 -15.84 -13.14 -35.55
CA ASP A 482 -15.40 -13.71 -34.27
C ASP A 482 -15.83 -12.84 -33.08
N LEU A 483 -16.46 -11.67 -33.34
CA LEU A 483 -17.00 -10.80 -32.30
C LEU A 483 -18.42 -11.24 -31.90
N ASP A 484 -18.64 -11.43 -30.60
CA ASP A 484 -19.95 -11.69 -30.03
C ASP A 484 -20.64 -10.37 -29.66
N PHE A 485 -21.74 -10.05 -30.35
CA PHE A 485 -22.48 -8.81 -30.17
C PHE A 485 -23.73 -9.04 -29.32
N ASN A 486 -23.74 -8.46 -28.13
CA ASN A 486 -24.92 -8.39 -27.28
C ASN A 486 -25.62 -7.03 -27.41
N PHE A 487 -26.95 -7.04 -27.40
CA PHE A 487 -27.72 -5.80 -27.40
C PHE A 487 -27.64 -5.11 -26.03
N GLY A 488 -27.26 -3.83 -26.02
CA GLY A 488 -27.13 -3.01 -24.81
C GLY A 488 -25.72 -2.94 -24.19
N GLU A 489 -24.72 -3.50 -24.87
CA GLU A 489 -23.31 -3.30 -24.52
C GLU A 489 -22.91 -1.82 -24.54
N ARG A 490 -22.07 -1.41 -23.59
CA ARG A 490 -21.76 0.02 -23.36
C ARG A 490 -20.75 0.60 -24.34
N TRP A 491 -19.96 -0.27 -24.96
CA TRP A 491 -18.94 0.11 -25.93
C TRP A 491 -19.51 0.33 -27.34
N ILE A 492 -20.68 -0.25 -27.63
CA ILE A 492 -21.36 -0.06 -28.91
C ILE A 492 -22.01 1.34 -28.92
N PRO A 493 -21.77 2.16 -29.95
CA PRO A 493 -22.34 3.49 -30.01
C PRO A 493 -23.88 3.50 -30.00
N VAL A 494 -24.47 4.35 -29.17
CA VAL A 494 -25.93 4.34 -28.88
C VAL A 494 -26.78 4.67 -30.11
N ASN A 495 -26.23 5.40 -31.09
CA ASN A 495 -26.91 5.66 -32.36
C ASN A 495 -27.24 4.36 -33.11
N LEU A 496 -26.41 3.31 -33.01
CA LEU A 496 -26.74 2.02 -33.62
C LEU A 496 -27.97 1.38 -33.00
N TYR A 497 -28.16 1.54 -31.68
CA TYR A 497 -29.37 1.07 -31.02
C TYR A 497 -30.60 1.85 -31.47
N SER A 498 -30.45 3.13 -31.78
CA SER A 498 -31.51 3.96 -32.36
C SER A 498 -31.86 3.50 -33.77
N ASP A 499 -30.86 3.23 -34.60
CA ASP A 499 -31.03 2.75 -35.98
C ASP A 499 -31.70 1.37 -36.00
N TYR A 500 -31.22 0.44 -35.18
CA TYR A 500 -31.84 -0.88 -35.03
C TYR A 500 -33.27 -0.79 -34.50
N ALA A 501 -33.51 -0.03 -33.43
CA ALA A 501 -34.86 0.12 -32.88
C ALA A 501 -35.81 0.76 -33.90
N SER A 502 -35.32 1.69 -34.71
CA SER A 502 -36.10 2.31 -35.77
C SER A 502 -36.45 1.33 -36.89
N HIS A 503 -35.50 0.48 -37.27
CA HIS A 503 -35.71 -0.60 -38.23
C HIS A 503 -36.71 -1.64 -37.71
N LEU A 504 -36.55 -2.09 -36.46
CA LEU A 504 -37.39 -3.12 -35.85
C LEU A 504 -38.85 -2.68 -35.72
N PHE A 505 -39.08 -1.43 -35.30
CA PHE A 505 -40.42 -0.91 -35.07
C PHE A 505 -41.04 -0.23 -36.30
N ASP A 506 -40.28 0.01 -37.38
CA ASP A 506 -40.72 0.77 -38.56
C ASP A 506 -41.25 2.18 -38.18
N THR A 507 -40.49 2.87 -37.33
CA THR A 507 -40.74 4.25 -36.90
C THR A 507 -39.46 4.87 -36.35
N GLU A 508 -39.35 6.19 -36.32
CA GLU A 508 -38.18 6.86 -35.76
C GLU A 508 -38.12 6.66 -34.23
N VAL A 509 -37.11 5.95 -33.75
CA VAL A 509 -36.85 5.69 -32.33
C VAL A 509 -35.50 6.24 -31.93
N THR A 510 -35.50 7.07 -30.88
CA THR A 510 -34.29 7.60 -30.27
C THR A 510 -33.98 6.84 -28.98
N VAL A 511 -32.79 6.26 -28.93
CA VAL A 511 -32.20 5.68 -27.71
C VAL A 511 -31.15 6.64 -27.19
N ARG A 512 -31.15 6.91 -25.88
CA ARG A 512 -30.08 7.66 -25.21
C ARG A 512 -29.60 6.89 -23.99
N TYR A 513 -28.31 7.01 -23.71
CA TYR A 513 -27.69 6.43 -22.53
C TYR A 513 -27.21 7.53 -21.60
N ASN A 514 -27.62 7.46 -20.34
CA ASN A 514 -27.11 8.32 -19.28
C ASN A 514 -26.05 7.54 -18.48
N SER A 515 -24.77 7.85 -18.69
CA SER A 515 -23.65 7.19 -18.01
C SER A 515 -23.59 7.42 -16.49
N SER A 516 -24.15 8.51 -15.99
CA SER A 516 -24.16 8.82 -14.55
C SER A 516 -25.17 8.00 -13.75
N ALA A 517 -26.27 7.61 -14.37
CA ALA A 517 -27.35 6.85 -13.74
C ALA A 517 -27.42 5.38 -14.23
N ASP A 518 -26.54 5.01 -15.16
CA ASP A 518 -26.56 3.74 -15.88
C ASP A 518 -27.96 3.39 -16.45
N GLU A 519 -28.61 4.39 -17.07
CA GLU A 519 -30.00 4.29 -17.52
C GLU A 519 -30.13 4.55 -19.03
N TYR A 520 -30.96 3.73 -19.70
CA TYR A 520 -31.39 3.98 -21.07
C TYR A 520 -32.75 4.67 -21.13
N SER A 521 -32.84 5.76 -21.90
CA SER A 521 -34.11 6.30 -22.36
C SER A 521 -34.38 5.85 -23.79
N VAL A 522 -35.63 5.46 -24.06
CA VAL A 522 -36.09 5.00 -25.37
C VAL A 522 -37.39 5.74 -25.65
N GLU A 523 -37.42 6.47 -26.76
CA GLU A 523 -38.55 7.31 -27.18
C GLU A 523 -38.85 7.06 -28.66
N ALA A 524 -40.09 6.74 -28.98
CA ALA A 524 -40.56 6.63 -30.36
C ALA A 524 -41.35 7.87 -30.75
N ARG A 525 -41.07 8.40 -31.95
CA ARG A 525 -41.79 9.55 -32.51
C ARG A 525 -43.27 9.26 -32.72
N MET A 526 -43.61 8.07 -33.18
CA MET A 526 -44.98 7.61 -33.36
C MET A 526 -45.10 6.17 -32.85
N HIS A 527 -46.25 5.84 -32.26
CA HIS A 527 -46.52 4.46 -31.88
C HIS A 527 -47.42 3.81 -32.93
N ASN A 528 -47.01 2.64 -33.44
CA ASN A 528 -47.69 1.91 -34.50
C ASN A 528 -48.05 0.48 -34.05
N ALA A 529 -48.56 -0.35 -34.97
CA ALA A 529 -48.94 -1.72 -34.69
C ALA A 529 -47.75 -2.60 -34.25
N ASN A 530 -46.51 -2.30 -34.67
CA ASN A 530 -45.34 -3.04 -34.22
C ASN A 530 -45.09 -2.82 -32.72
N ILE A 531 -45.17 -1.57 -32.26
CA ILE A 531 -44.98 -1.21 -30.84
C ILE A 531 -46.18 -1.64 -29.99
N TRP A 532 -47.39 -1.37 -30.44
CA TRP A 532 -48.57 -1.65 -29.64
C TRP A 532 -48.94 -3.13 -29.68
N ASP A 533 -48.91 -3.81 -30.82
CA ASP A 533 -49.53 -5.12 -30.95
C ASP A 533 -48.53 -6.26 -31.13
N ARG A 534 -47.50 -6.09 -31.99
CA ARG A 534 -46.51 -7.16 -32.28
C ARG A 534 -45.53 -7.40 -31.13
N PHE A 535 -44.95 -6.33 -30.59
CA PHE A 535 -44.00 -6.36 -29.48
C PHE A 535 -44.67 -5.88 -28.20
N CYS A 536 -45.71 -6.60 -27.77
CA CYS A 536 -46.45 -6.20 -26.58
C CYS A 536 -46.85 -7.40 -25.75
N VAL A 537 -46.76 -7.24 -24.42
CA VAL A 537 -47.30 -8.18 -23.45
C VAL A 537 -48.34 -7.49 -22.57
N ARG A 538 -49.52 -8.09 -22.47
CA ARG A 538 -50.61 -7.59 -21.63
C ARG A 538 -50.56 -8.29 -20.28
N GLY A 539 -50.12 -7.59 -19.24
CA GLY A 539 -50.32 -8.01 -17.85
C GLY A 539 -51.73 -7.65 -17.37
N GLN A 540 -52.13 -8.18 -16.21
CA GLN A 540 -53.46 -7.93 -15.66
C GLN A 540 -53.74 -6.45 -15.34
N HIS A 541 -52.71 -5.68 -14.97
CA HIS A 541 -52.84 -4.28 -14.54
C HIS A 541 -52.13 -3.27 -15.46
N ARG A 542 -51.24 -3.74 -16.34
CA ARG A 542 -50.41 -2.88 -17.19
C ARG A 542 -50.09 -3.56 -18.51
N ARG A 543 -50.06 -2.78 -19.58
CA ARG A 543 -49.52 -3.18 -20.89
C ARG A 543 -48.03 -2.83 -20.93
N TYR A 544 -47.21 -3.77 -21.34
CA TYR A 544 -45.80 -3.58 -21.64
C TYR A 544 -45.68 -3.54 -23.16
N ASP A 545 -45.57 -2.32 -23.71
CA ASP A 545 -45.44 -2.09 -25.15
C ASP A 545 -44.01 -2.30 -25.64
N GLY A 546 -43.79 -2.16 -26.96
CA GLY A 546 -42.49 -2.44 -27.58
C GLY A 546 -41.38 -1.56 -27.02
N ILE A 547 -41.69 -0.33 -26.62
CA ILE A 547 -40.72 0.60 -26.02
C ILE A 547 -40.35 0.17 -24.60
N ALA A 548 -41.32 -0.25 -23.79
CA ALA A 548 -41.04 -0.81 -22.47
C ALA A 548 -40.22 -2.10 -22.56
N LEU A 549 -40.56 -3.00 -23.49
CA LEU A 549 -39.80 -4.24 -23.71
C LEU A 549 -38.40 -3.96 -24.27
N MET A 550 -38.23 -2.96 -25.13
CA MET A 550 -36.92 -2.53 -25.65
C MET A 550 -36.00 -2.04 -24.54
N LYS A 551 -36.51 -1.27 -23.57
CA LYS A 551 -35.73 -0.86 -22.38
C LYS A 551 -35.25 -2.07 -21.58
N HIS A 552 -36.12 -3.06 -21.39
CA HIS A 552 -35.74 -4.31 -20.72
C HIS A 552 -34.72 -5.11 -21.54
N ALA A 553 -34.85 -5.14 -22.87
CA ALA A 553 -33.92 -5.79 -23.77
C ALA A 553 -32.52 -5.17 -23.74
N LEU A 554 -32.41 -3.84 -23.72
CA LEU A 554 -31.14 -3.11 -23.58
C LEU A 554 -30.42 -3.41 -22.27
N LEU A 555 -31.15 -3.71 -21.19
CA LEU A 555 -30.57 -4.03 -19.88
C LEU A 555 -30.41 -5.53 -19.65
N ASN A 556 -30.81 -6.37 -20.61
CA ASN A 556 -30.91 -7.82 -20.44
C ASN A 556 -31.71 -8.21 -19.18
N THR A 557 -32.84 -7.53 -18.96
CA THR A 557 -33.74 -7.77 -17.82
C THR A 557 -35.12 -8.16 -18.31
N THR A 558 -35.96 -8.64 -17.40
CA THR A 558 -37.33 -9.06 -17.70
C THR A 558 -38.29 -8.30 -16.78
N PRO A 559 -39.41 -7.75 -17.29
CA PRO A 559 -40.37 -7.04 -16.45
C PRO A 559 -40.99 -7.97 -15.39
N ASP A 560 -41.13 -7.49 -14.15
CA ASP A 560 -41.89 -8.23 -13.13
C ASP A 560 -43.39 -8.04 -13.38
N ILE A 561 -44.03 -9.09 -13.91
CA ILE A 561 -45.46 -9.10 -14.21
C ILE A 561 -46.17 -9.98 -13.18
N THR A 562 -47.22 -9.43 -12.59
CA THR A 562 -47.97 -10.08 -11.51
C THR A 562 -49.45 -10.14 -11.85
N LYS A 563 -50.09 -11.21 -11.38
CA LYS A 563 -51.54 -11.41 -11.43
C LYS A 563 -52.07 -11.72 -10.04
N LYS A 564 -53.35 -11.41 -9.84
CA LYS A 564 -54.06 -11.71 -8.61
C LYS A 564 -54.78 -13.04 -8.77
N ILE A 565 -54.57 -13.94 -7.81
CA ILE A 565 -55.26 -15.21 -7.72
C ILE A 565 -55.98 -15.31 -6.38
N MET A 566 -57.14 -15.99 -6.37
CA MET A 566 -57.87 -16.28 -5.14
C MET A 566 -57.34 -17.58 -4.54
N VAL A 567 -56.80 -17.50 -3.31
CA VAL A 567 -56.39 -18.68 -2.53
C VAL A 567 -57.29 -18.74 -1.30
N GLY A 568 -58.36 -19.55 -1.37
CA GLY A 568 -59.48 -19.47 -0.43
C GLY A 568 -60.28 -18.18 -0.62
N ASP A 569 -60.58 -17.48 0.48
CA ASP A 569 -61.34 -16.21 0.47
C ASP A 569 -60.44 -14.95 0.38
N LYS A 570 -59.12 -15.10 0.16
CA LYS A 570 -58.17 -13.98 0.10
C LYS A 570 -57.54 -13.84 -1.28
N GLU A 571 -57.49 -12.60 -1.76
CA GLU A 571 -56.83 -12.21 -3.00
C GLU A 571 -55.32 -12.06 -2.76
N VAL A 572 -54.50 -12.87 -3.42
CA VAL A 572 -53.04 -12.85 -3.29
C VAL A 572 -52.41 -12.47 -4.63
N LYS A 573 -51.44 -11.55 -4.60
CA LYS A 573 -50.66 -11.14 -5.78
C LYS A 573 -49.52 -12.13 -6.00
N VAL A 574 -49.56 -12.84 -7.11
CA VAL A 574 -48.58 -13.86 -7.51
C VAL A 574 -47.97 -13.47 -8.85
N ARG A 575 -46.75 -13.93 -9.14
CA ARG A 575 -46.11 -13.71 -10.45
C ARG A 575 -46.90 -14.39 -11.56
N ASP A 576 -47.06 -13.67 -12.66
CA ASP A 576 -47.72 -14.19 -13.85
C ASP A 576 -46.71 -14.85 -14.76
N THR A 577 -46.44 -16.13 -14.51
CA THR A 577 -45.41 -16.90 -15.21
C THR A 577 -45.60 -16.93 -16.73
N GLU A 578 -46.84 -16.99 -17.21
CA GLU A 578 -47.15 -16.98 -18.65
C GLU A 578 -46.80 -15.63 -19.29
N ALA A 579 -47.21 -14.52 -18.65
CA ALA A 579 -46.90 -13.18 -19.14
C ALA A 579 -45.40 -12.88 -19.10
N ILE A 580 -44.69 -13.31 -18.05
CA ILE A 580 -43.23 -13.19 -17.96
C ILE A 580 -42.55 -13.99 -19.07
N GLN A 581 -42.98 -15.24 -19.31
CA GLN A 581 -42.43 -16.06 -20.41
C GLN A 581 -42.67 -15.42 -21.78
N MET A 582 -43.84 -14.86 -22.03
CA MET A 582 -44.12 -14.10 -23.26
C MET A 582 -43.25 -12.85 -23.39
N ALA A 583 -43.02 -12.13 -22.28
CA ALA A 583 -42.14 -10.96 -22.27
C ALA A 583 -40.69 -11.34 -22.58
N ASN A 584 -40.20 -12.43 -21.99
CA ASN A 584 -38.87 -12.95 -22.26
C ASN A 584 -38.71 -13.34 -23.73
N ALA A 585 -39.66 -14.10 -24.29
CA ALA A 585 -39.60 -14.48 -25.69
C ALA A 585 -39.56 -13.27 -26.64
N LYS A 586 -40.30 -12.19 -26.31
CA LYS A 586 -40.27 -10.94 -27.08
C LYS A 586 -38.98 -10.15 -26.90
N ILE A 587 -38.42 -10.15 -25.69
CA ILE A 587 -37.12 -9.53 -25.40
C ILE A 587 -36.01 -10.27 -26.15
N ASP A 588 -36.04 -11.61 -26.15
CA ASP A 588 -35.09 -12.44 -26.91
C ASP A 588 -35.24 -12.22 -28.42
N GLU A 589 -36.46 -12.07 -28.95
CA GLU A 589 -36.70 -11.68 -30.34
C GLU A 589 -36.05 -10.32 -30.67
N ILE A 590 -36.20 -9.32 -29.79
CA ILE A 590 -35.57 -8.00 -29.94
C ILE A 590 -34.03 -8.12 -29.88
N ARG A 591 -33.49 -8.91 -28.96
CA ARG A 591 -32.03 -9.04 -28.76
C ARG A 591 -31.37 -9.78 -29.91
N ASN A 592 -31.92 -10.93 -30.32
CA ASN A 592 -31.36 -11.72 -31.41
C ASN A 592 -31.47 -11.00 -32.76
N GLY A 593 -32.58 -10.28 -32.99
CA GLY A 593 -32.75 -9.48 -34.20
C GLY A 593 -31.71 -8.36 -34.36
N PHE A 594 -31.08 -7.91 -33.27
CA PHE A 594 -30.00 -6.93 -33.34
C PHE A 594 -28.76 -7.53 -34.00
N THR A 595 -28.38 -8.73 -33.60
CA THR A 595 -27.22 -9.45 -34.16
C THR A 595 -27.45 -9.79 -35.63
N ASP A 596 -28.65 -10.23 -35.99
CA ASP A 596 -29.03 -10.47 -37.39
C ASP A 596 -28.95 -9.16 -38.22
N TRP A 597 -29.51 -8.07 -37.70
CA TRP A 597 -29.46 -6.76 -38.35
C TRP A 597 -28.03 -6.24 -38.52
N LEU A 598 -27.15 -6.45 -37.54
CA LEU A 598 -25.73 -6.11 -37.63
C LEU A 598 -25.02 -6.91 -38.74
N ASN A 599 -25.36 -8.19 -38.90
CA ASN A 599 -24.79 -9.05 -39.94
C ASN A 599 -25.19 -8.64 -41.37
N GLU A 600 -26.35 -8.00 -41.52
CA GLU A 600 -26.87 -7.50 -42.80
C GLU A 600 -26.24 -6.15 -43.23
N GLN A 601 -25.47 -5.49 -42.35
CA GLN A 601 -24.83 -4.22 -42.68
C GLN A 601 -23.67 -4.38 -43.67
N SER A 602 -23.29 -3.25 -44.29
CA SER A 602 -22.16 -3.17 -45.24
C SER A 602 -20.82 -3.53 -44.61
N ASP A 603 -19.88 -4.03 -45.41
CA ASP A 603 -18.53 -4.38 -44.95
C ASP A 603 -17.78 -3.20 -44.33
N GLU A 604 -17.90 -1.98 -44.90
CA GLU A 604 -17.30 -0.77 -44.30
C GLU A 604 -17.81 -0.47 -42.88
N PHE A 605 -19.05 -0.82 -42.59
CA PHE A 605 -19.63 -0.64 -41.26
C PHE A 605 -19.06 -1.69 -40.30
N LYS A 606 -18.95 -2.95 -40.76
CA LYS A 606 -18.36 -4.05 -39.98
C LYS A 606 -16.91 -3.75 -39.62
N GLU A 607 -16.10 -3.30 -40.58
CA GLU A 607 -14.71 -2.88 -40.37
C GLU A 607 -14.59 -1.74 -39.33
N ARG A 608 -15.51 -0.76 -39.36
CA ARG A 608 -15.50 0.32 -38.34
C ARG A 608 -15.80 -0.20 -36.94
N LEU A 609 -16.72 -1.16 -36.82
CA LEU A 609 -17.09 -1.75 -35.53
C LEU A 609 -16.00 -2.70 -35.00
N GLU A 610 -15.37 -3.48 -35.88
CA GLU A 610 -14.15 -4.26 -35.59
C GLU A 610 -13.05 -3.35 -35.06
N LYS A 611 -12.75 -2.26 -35.78
CA LYS A 611 -11.71 -1.31 -35.38
C LYS A 611 -12.02 -0.68 -34.02
N LEU A 612 -13.28 -0.31 -33.78
CA LEU A 612 -13.71 0.22 -32.49
C LEU A 612 -13.48 -0.79 -31.36
N TYR A 613 -13.87 -2.05 -31.56
CA TYR A 613 -13.66 -3.11 -30.58
C TYR A 613 -12.17 -3.33 -30.31
N ASN A 614 -11.37 -3.50 -31.37
CA ASN A 614 -9.95 -3.79 -31.24
C ASN A 614 -9.18 -2.64 -30.57
N ASN A 615 -9.50 -1.39 -30.91
CA ASN A 615 -8.89 -0.22 -30.28
C ASN A 615 -9.30 -0.04 -28.81
N THR A 616 -10.45 -0.59 -28.40
CA THR A 616 -10.97 -0.46 -27.04
C THR A 616 -10.52 -1.62 -26.14
N PHE A 617 -10.54 -2.84 -26.65
CA PHE A 617 -10.33 -4.07 -25.86
C PHE A 617 -9.12 -4.88 -26.31
N ASN A 618 -8.93 -5.09 -27.62
CA ASN A 618 -7.81 -5.85 -28.18
C ASN A 618 -6.58 -4.97 -28.45
N CYS A 619 -6.28 -4.07 -27.52
CA CYS A 619 -5.17 -3.13 -27.61
C CYS A 619 -4.19 -3.27 -26.44
N PHE A 620 -4.45 -4.22 -25.53
CA PHE A 620 -3.66 -4.42 -24.32
C PHE A 620 -2.71 -5.61 -24.44
N VAL A 621 -1.42 -5.33 -24.29
CA VAL A 621 -0.39 -6.37 -24.18
C VAL A 621 -0.07 -6.58 -22.71
N ARG A 622 -0.11 -7.84 -22.27
CA ARG A 622 0.25 -8.19 -20.89
C ARG A 622 1.78 -8.11 -20.74
N PRO A 623 2.28 -7.37 -19.73
CA PRO A 623 3.70 -7.38 -19.44
C PRO A 623 4.14 -8.82 -19.07
N GLN A 624 5.28 -9.26 -19.61
CA GLN A 624 5.97 -10.44 -19.11
C GLN A 624 7.11 -9.97 -18.22
N TYR A 625 7.06 -10.31 -16.93
CA TYR A 625 8.08 -9.92 -15.97
C TYR A 625 9.09 -11.04 -15.81
N ASP A 626 10.36 -10.78 -16.16
CA ASP A 626 11.49 -11.67 -15.90
C ASP A 626 12.39 -11.06 -14.82
N GLY A 627 12.32 -11.63 -13.61
CA GLY A 627 13.11 -11.20 -12.46
C GLY A 627 14.43 -11.94 -12.28
N SER A 628 14.86 -12.77 -13.23
CA SER A 628 16.04 -13.64 -13.10
C SER A 628 17.35 -12.88 -12.84
N HIS A 629 17.47 -11.68 -13.38
CA HIS A 629 18.61 -10.76 -13.24
C HIS A 629 18.76 -10.13 -11.85
N GLN A 630 17.77 -10.31 -10.96
CA GLN A 630 17.80 -9.70 -9.62
C GLN A 630 18.71 -10.47 -8.67
N THR A 631 19.59 -9.73 -8.01
CA THR A 631 20.62 -10.25 -7.10
C THR A 631 20.30 -10.07 -5.61
N PHE A 632 19.23 -9.33 -5.26
CA PHE A 632 18.74 -9.08 -3.90
C PHE A 632 19.87 -8.84 -2.88
N PRO A 633 20.69 -7.79 -3.07
CA PRO A 633 21.83 -7.52 -2.19
C PRO A 633 21.36 -7.31 -0.75
N ASP A 634 22.21 -7.70 0.21
CA ASP A 634 21.99 -7.53 1.65
C ASP A 634 20.79 -8.32 2.25
N LEU A 635 20.08 -9.11 1.44
CA LEU A 635 19.03 -10.02 1.91
C LEU A 635 19.66 -11.29 2.52
N ASN A 636 19.52 -11.47 3.83
CA ASN A 636 20.03 -12.66 4.52
C ASN A 636 19.14 -13.90 4.30
N LEU A 637 19.36 -14.58 3.17
CA LEU A 637 18.67 -15.82 2.81
C LEU A 637 19.05 -17.01 3.72
N LYS A 638 20.30 -17.05 4.21
CA LYS A 638 20.77 -18.10 5.13
C LYS A 638 20.01 -18.11 6.45
N GLY A 639 19.69 -16.93 6.99
CA GLY A 639 18.87 -16.79 8.20
C GLY A 639 17.43 -17.31 8.04
N LEU A 640 16.95 -17.41 6.80
CA LEU A 640 15.64 -17.96 6.44
C LEU A 640 15.69 -19.46 6.07
N GLY A 641 16.88 -20.07 6.05
CA GLY A 641 17.06 -21.47 5.66
C GLY A 641 16.84 -21.74 4.17
N ILE A 642 16.95 -20.72 3.32
CA ILE A 642 16.77 -20.84 1.86
C ILE A 642 18.04 -20.41 1.12
N GLU A 643 18.36 -21.10 0.02
CA GLU A 643 19.53 -20.76 -0.82
C GLU A 643 19.23 -19.60 -1.77
N SER A 644 18.03 -19.56 -2.35
CA SER A 644 17.58 -18.52 -3.27
C SER A 644 16.05 -18.44 -3.33
N LEU A 645 15.52 -17.30 -3.78
CA LEU A 645 14.11 -17.15 -4.16
C LEU A 645 13.80 -17.97 -5.42
N TYR A 646 12.58 -18.51 -5.50
CA TYR A 646 12.09 -19.18 -6.71
C TYR A 646 11.92 -18.19 -7.86
N GLY A 647 12.04 -18.65 -9.11
CA GLY A 647 11.87 -17.81 -10.31
C GLY A 647 10.60 -16.97 -10.28
N SER A 648 9.44 -17.60 -10.02
CA SER A 648 8.16 -16.90 -9.92
C SER A 648 8.11 -15.83 -8.82
N GLN A 649 8.86 -16.03 -7.72
CA GLN A 649 8.96 -15.02 -6.66
C GLN A 649 9.80 -13.84 -7.12
N LYS A 650 10.90 -14.08 -7.85
CA LYS A 650 11.71 -13.02 -8.44
C LYS A 650 10.90 -12.22 -9.46
N ASP A 651 10.15 -12.89 -10.33
CA ASP A 651 9.29 -12.24 -11.33
C ASP A 651 8.22 -11.37 -10.66
N ALA A 652 7.60 -11.86 -9.59
CA ALA A 652 6.63 -11.10 -8.82
C ALA A 652 7.26 -9.88 -8.12
N VAL A 653 8.46 -10.01 -7.53
CA VAL A 653 9.18 -8.87 -6.96
C VAL A 653 9.56 -7.86 -8.03
N TRP A 654 9.96 -8.32 -9.22
CA TRP A 654 10.28 -7.46 -10.35
C TRP A 654 9.07 -6.66 -10.82
N MET A 655 7.93 -7.33 -10.99
CA MET A 655 6.65 -6.70 -11.31
C MET A 655 6.30 -5.60 -10.30
N LEU A 656 6.41 -5.89 -9.00
CA LEU A 656 6.10 -4.94 -7.93
C LEU A 656 7.02 -3.72 -7.97
N LYS A 657 8.31 -3.90 -8.24
CA LYS A 657 9.28 -2.81 -8.39
C LYS A 657 8.92 -1.91 -9.57
N LEU A 658 8.69 -2.49 -10.75
CA LEU A 658 8.41 -1.73 -11.97
C LEU A 658 7.09 -0.96 -11.92
N ASN A 659 6.05 -1.57 -11.38
CA ASN A 659 4.72 -0.98 -11.33
C ASN A 659 4.54 -0.02 -10.14
N GLY A 660 5.51 0.07 -9.22
CA GLY A 660 5.33 0.81 -7.97
C GLY A 660 4.32 0.16 -7.02
N GLY A 661 4.13 -1.16 -7.11
CA GLY A 661 3.13 -1.95 -6.41
C GLY A 661 2.31 -2.84 -7.34
N GLY A 662 1.41 -3.67 -6.80
CA GLY A 662 0.61 -4.56 -7.62
C GLY A 662 -0.08 -5.67 -6.85
N ILE A 663 -0.81 -6.52 -7.57
CA ILE A 663 -1.51 -7.69 -7.03
C ILE A 663 -0.71 -8.95 -7.38
N CYS A 664 -0.35 -9.74 -6.37
CA CYS A 664 0.29 -11.04 -6.55
C CYS A 664 -0.69 -12.17 -6.21
N ASP A 665 -1.43 -12.64 -7.20
CA ASP A 665 -2.39 -13.74 -7.04
C ASP A 665 -1.70 -15.12 -7.12
N HIS A 666 -0.94 -15.46 -6.08
CA HIS A 666 -0.32 -16.78 -5.94
C HIS A 666 -1.13 -17.68 -5.01
N GLN A 667 -1.05 -19.00 -5.16
CA GLN A 667 -1.68 -19.96 -4.25
C GLN A 667 -1.11 -19.89 -2.81
N VAL A 668 -1.83 -20.46 -1.84
CA VAL A 668 -1.34 -20.58 -0.45
C VAL A 668 -0.11 -21.50 -0.43
N GLY A 669 0.94 -21.11 0.30
CA GLY A 669 2.22 -21.85 0.35
C GLY A 669 3.27 -21.41 -0.67
N ALA A 670 2.91 -20.61 -1.68
CA ALA A 670 3.86 -20.11 -2.69
C ALA A 670 4.84 -19.02 -2.19
N GLY A 671 4.78 -18.65 -0.90
CA GLY A 671 5.67 -17.65 -0.31
C GLY A 671 5.26 -16.20 -0.56
N LYS A 672 3.95 -15.89 -0.65
CA LYS A 672 3.43 -14.51 -0.82
C LYS A 672 3.99 -13.51 0.19
N THR A 673 4.13 -13.92 1.46
CA THR A 673 4.71 -13.07 2.51
C THR A 673 6.17 -12.74 2.21
N LEU A 674 6.95 -13.72 1.74
CA LEU A 674 8.34 -13.51 1.38
C LEU A 674 8.47 -12.56 0.19
N ILE A 675 7.63 -12.75 -0.85
CA ILE A 675 7.55 -11.82 -2.00
C ILE A 675 7.31 -10.39 -1.53
N MET A 676 6.32 -10.17 -0.66
CA MET A 676 5.97 -8.82 -0.18
C MET A 676 7.08 -8.21 0.68
N CYS A 677 7.71 -8.99 1.56
CA CYS A 677 8.83 -8.52 2.38
C CYS A 677 10.04 -8.16 1.52
N THR A 678 10.41 -9.02 0.57
CA THR A 678 11.54 -8.77 -0.34
C THR A 678 11.26 -7.57 -1.25
N ALA A 679 10.06 -7.47 -1.82
CA ALA A 679 9.69 -6.33 -2.66
C ALA A 679 9.71 -5.02 -1.87
N ALA A 680 9.14 -4.97 -0.66
CA ALA A 680 9.18 -3.77 0.17
C ALA A 680 10.61 -3.36 0.53
N TYR A 681 11.47 -4.32 0.87
CA TYR A 681 12.88 -4.07 1.13
C TYR A 681 13.59 -3.50 -0.09
N GLU A 682 13.45 -4.14 -1.26
CA GLU A 682 14.09 -3.71 -2.50
C GLU A 682 13.59 -2.35 -2.98
N MET A 683 12.28 -2.10 -2.92
CA MET A 683 11.71 -0.81 -3.29
C MET A 683 12.20 0.32 -2.37
N LYS A 684 12.42 0.03 -1.09
CA LYS A 684 13.03 0.98 -0.15
C LYS A 684 14.51 1.21 -0.44
N ARG A 685 15.27 0.13 -0.70
CA ARG A 685 16.69 0.19 -1.08
C ARG A 685 16.91 1.03 -2.34
N LEU A 686 16.00 0.91 -3.31
CA LEU A 686 16.02 1.64 -4.58
C LEU A 686 15.42 3.04 -4.50
N GLY A 687 14.93 3.48 -3.33
CA GLY A 687 14.28 4.78 -3.19
C GLY A 687 12.91 4.92 -3.87
N LEU A 688 12.36 3.83 -4.42
CA LEU A 688 11.01 3.77 -4.99
C LEU A 688 9.92 3.91 -3.90
N ALA A 689 10.25 3.53 -2.66
CA ALA A 689 9.38 3.65 -1.49
C ALA A 689 10.09 4.39 -0.35
N ASN A 690 9.44 5.42 0.19
CA ASN A 690 10.02 6.32 1.21
C ASN A 690 9.63 5.97 2.67
N LYS A 691 8.83 4.91 2.89
CA LYS A 691 8.35 4.52 4.23
C LYS A 691 8.70 3.07 4.53
#